data_AF-A0A7C1WEZ0-F1
#
_entry.id   AF-A0A7C1WEZ0-F1
#
_cell.length_a   1.000
_cell.length_b   1.000
_cell.length_c   1.000
_cell.angle_alpha   90.00
_cell.angle_beta   90.00
_cell.angle_gamma   90.00
#
_symmetry.space_group_name_H-M   'P 1'
#
loop_
_entity.id
_entity.type
_entity.pdbx_description
1 polymer ?
#
loop_
_entity_poly.entity_id
_entity_poly.type
_entity_poly.pdbx_seq_one_letter_code
_entity_poly.pdbx_strand_id
1 'polypeptide(L)'
;MQLLPSLKDTIKYVSTLILLAFSLNIFATDYYITTSDLNLRSGAGKNYKSLVVIAKGDTVQLIDKTGNYWVRIQYHDKIGYSSKQFLQKIQIHEVVQNEENLERNESDSFSILIGIIILIVIAIILTKSGKKHRNISLARFVSFFFGTFGFQKFYLGQTKKGILSIMFCWTFIPSFIGLIDFIKLISINEESFNIKFNGGYIPTKKTIIKTQKNRVNQPLRQINIPPTPITQNKQEYRSSDQSIIDINSENLDLTIEHSVPKKENSTEVPYWSHSYVYSFDELDYATKAQRKFYFYFKNKVLNNEFVDIQGNTNYAFILYFDLLNEYENHRDIKLLENQFKFLGQICPKTKSYSLMSIQDLLRKRTDSYSIDKLNNLQDPNYRFENDYSDYDPDAYKLGKQYKNKLGLNKQEVAWLNKFWNPSNVFISIEGCCIATIKQYLLIVKNLNKKLRIQNTSVAKEVDYFKEKIFEIKEIADSYWGVYDKSYLKQRVESEIYLTIFKRVENSVREFYGHKRKVGSLPYYDFNGEFETRIGNYVNELVFNHQDEIVQPDTETQVQLNAQNVNRWKIEFNNLKNSFQKEDKIKFIDGVISLEKVNQKNPNIENIFYEASKFTSKYDKVQSLKYYAKYIHYDLKSKKFDNKELTKTVQKSLFKTDDQINDFKRIIAELIETSDIQKALDEIAKIYIPKRKKIKLDKAEIKKVEQKYDGTVELLSEYLDTENEETNQTNLENEEIEILTIPNNTNSTIFIPGISIGKIQEELINMIVSNSFEIHQNEVDKFATENGLFKNQLIDSINEACEEYLEGEALIEEDDENYIIEESYYKEIIV
;
A
#
# COMPACT_ATOMS: atom_id res chain seq x y z
N MET A 1 -4.29 19.15 -38.46
CA MET A 1 -5.74 19.47 -38.42
C MET A 1 -6.52 18.16 -38.38
N GLN A 2 -7.65 18.13 -37.66
CA GLN A 2 -8.53 17.00 -37.30
C GLN A 2 -8.02 16.03 -36.23
N LEU A 3 -8.46 16.25 -34.98
CA LEU A 3 -8.57 15.24 -33.91
C LEU A 3 -9.55 15.77 -32.84
N LEU A 4 -10.82 15.87 -33.20
CA LEU A 4 -11.90 15.88 -32.21
C LEU A 4 -12.98 14.92 -32.73
N PRO A 5 -13.39 13.91 -31.94
CA PRO A 5 -14.43 12.98 -32.34
C PRO A 5 -15.75 13.72 -32.59
N SER A 6 -16.58 13.20 -33.48
CA SER A 6 -17.86 13.84 -33.80
C SER A 6 -18.77 13.87 -32.56
N LEU A 7 -19.76 14.76 -32.54
CA LEU A 7 -20.76 14.83 -31.47
C LEU A 7 -21.44 13.46 -31.25
N LYS A 8 -21.63 12.70 -32.33
CA LYS A 8 -22.21 11.35 -32.29
C LYS A 8 -21.29 10.34 -31.61
N ASP A 9 -20.00 10.40 -31.89
CA ASP A 9 -18.99 9.54 -31.28
C ASP A 9 -18.82 9.88 -29.80
N THR A 10 -18.83 11.17 -29.47
CA THR A 10 -18.77 11.65 -28.08
C THR A 10 -19.97 11.17 -27.26
N ILE A 11 -21.18 11.23 -27.83
CA ILE A 11 -22.39 10.68 -27.20
C ILE A 11 -22.29 9.16 -27.04
N LYS A 12 -21.74 8.45 -28.04
CA LYS A 12 -21.53 7.00 -27.99
C LYS A 12 -20.54 6.61 -26.89
N TYR A 13 -19.39 7.30 -26.79
CA TYR A 13 -18.39 7.07 -25.75
C TYR A 13 -18.92 7.36 -24.35
N VAL A 14 -19.67 8.45 -24.18
CA VAL A 14 -20.28 8.81 -22.89
C VAL A 14 -21.38 7.81 -22.50
N SER A 15 -22.22 7.37 -23.44
CA SER A 15 -23.25 6.37 -23.16
C SER A 15 -22.66 4.99 -22.88
N THR A 16 -21.57 4.59 -23.55
CA THR A 16 -20.82 3.38 -23.18
C THR A 16 -20.15 3.50 -21.81
N LEU A 17 -19.64 4.69 -21.43
CA LEU A 17 -19.04 4.90 -20.12
C LEU A 17 -20.08 4.88 -19.00
N ILE A 18 -21.28 5.41 -19.25
CA ILE A 18 -22.42 5.36 -18.34
C ILE A 18 -22.91 3.91 -18.19
N LEU A 19 -23.02 3.15 -19.29
CA LEU A 19 -23.33 1.71 -19.24
C LEU A 19 -22.27 0.91 -18.48
N LEU A 20 -20.98 1.24 -18.65
CA LEU A 20 -19.87 0.61 -17.90
C LEU A 20 -19.94 0.94 -16.40
N ALA A 21 -20.29 2.19 -16.05
CA ALA A 21 -20.44 2.64 -14.68
C ALA A 21 -21.69 2.03 -14.00
N PHE A 22 -22.76 1.76 -14.76
CA PHE A 22 -23.92 1.02 -14.24
C PHE A 22 -23.67 -0.49 -14.12
N SER A 23 -22.70 -1.06 -14.85
CA SER A 23 -22.33 -2.48 -14.75
C SER A 23 -21.45 -2.85 -13.54
N LEU A 24 -21.10 -1.90 -12.66
CA LEU A 24 -20.28 -2.15 -11.47
C LEU A 24 -21.06 -2.21 -10.14
N ASN A 25 -22.41 -2.24 -10.17
CA ASN A 25 -23.17 -2.72 -9.02
C ASN A 25 -23.43 -4.23 -9.18
N ILE A 26 -22.41 -5.04 -8.87
CA ILE A 26 -22.63 -6.47 -8.62
C ILE A 26 -23.42 -6.54 -7.31
N PHE A 27 -24.72 -6.84 -7.39
CA PHE A 27 -25.45 -7.35 -6.23
C PHE A 27 -24.78 -8.66 -5.83
N ALA A 28 -24.11 -8.69 -4.67
CA ALA A 28 -23.61 -9.93 -4.10
C ALA A 28 -24.81 -10.85 -3.80
N THR A 29 -24.99 -11.89 -4.60
CA THR A 29 -26.05 -12.89 -4.40
C THR A 29 -25.49 -14.08 -3.63
N ASP A 30 -26.00 -14.35 -2.42
CA ASP A 30 -25.59 -15.49 -1.60
C ASP A 30 -26.16 -16.81 -2.19
N TYR A 31 -25.33 -17.86 -2.33
CA TYR A 31 -25.77 -19.22 -2.70
C TYR A 31 -25.72 -20.19 -1.50
N TYR A 32 -26.64 -21.15 -1.46
CA TYR A 32 -26.83 -22.13 -0.39
C TYR A 32 -27.02 -23.55 -0.96
N ILE A 33 -26.64 -24.58 -0.19
CA ILE A 33 -26.96 -25.99 -0.43
C ILE A 33 -28.07 -26.44 0.51
N THR A 34 -28.99 -27.26 0.01
CA THR A 34 -30.02 -27.91 0.82
C THR A 34 -29.45 -29.09 1.63
N THR A 35 -29.72 -29.14 2.93
CA THR A 35 -29.27 -30.26 3.81
C THR A 35 -30.28 -31.41 3.91
N SER A 36 -31.48 -31.20 3.37
CA SER A 36 -32.57 -32.19 3.26
C SER A 36 -33.43 -31.90 2.03
N ASP A 37 -34.28 -32.85 1.64
CA ASP A 37 -35.32 -32.60 0.63
C ASP A 37 -36.25 -31.49 1.12
N LEU A 38 -36.36 -30.41 0.35
CA LEU A 38 -36.96 -29.17 0.80
C LEU A 38 -38.07 -28.73 -0.15
N ASN A 39 -39.27 -28.49 0.39
CA ASN A 39 -40.37 -27.95 -0.40
C ASN A 39 -40.13 -26.46 -0.68
N LEU A 40 -40.10 -26.09 -1.95
CA LEU A 40 -40.21 -24.70 -2.39
C LEU A 40 -41.68 -24.32 -2.45
N ARG A 41 -42.14 -23.44 -1.56
CA ARG A 41 -43.56 -23.11 -1.40
C ARG A 41 -43.91 -21.74 -1.96
N SER A 42 -45.17 -21.54 -2.27
CA SER A 42 -45.67 -20.23 -2.74
C SER A 42 -45.66 -19.13 -1.66
N GLY A 43 -45.51 -19.48 -0.38
CA GLY A 43 -45.48 -18.53 0.75
C GLY A 43 -44.72 -19.08 1.95
N ALA A 44 -44.43 -18.20 2.92
CA ALA A 44 -43.64 -18.51 4.11
C ALA A 44 -44.44 -19.32 5.15
N GLY A 45 -44.42 -20.65 5.04
CA GLY A 45 -45.07 -21.55 6.00
C GLY A 45 -45.37 -22.94 5.44
N LYS A 46 -45.58 -23.93 6.31
CA LYS A 46 -45.89 -25.32 5.91
C LYS A 46 -47.26 -25.46 5.21
N ASN A 47 -48.17 -24.52 5.43
CA ASN A 47 -49.54 -24.54 4.90
C ASN A 47 -49.65 -24.04 3.44
N TYR A 48 -48.59 -23.46 2.88
CA TYR A 48 -48.58 -22.97 1.50
C TYR A 48 -48.30 -24.10 0.51
N LYS A 49 -48.88 -24.02 -0.68
CA LYS A 49 -48.73 -25.02 -1.75
C LYS A 49 -47.25 -25.23 -2.11
N SER A 50 -46.83 -26.49 -2.21
CA SER A 50 -45.50 -26.85 -2.73
C SER A 50 -45.47 -26.66 -4.25
N LEU A 51 -44.50 -25.89 -4.74
CA LEU A 51 -44.25 -25.60 -6.15
C LEU A 51 -43.30 -26.63 -6.78
N VAL A 52 -42.32 -27.09 -5.98
CA VAL A 52 -41.35 -28.14 -6.33
C VAL A 52 -40.67 -28.64 -5.05
N VAL A 53 -40.17 -29.88 -5.07
CA VAL A 53 -39.28 -30.41 -4.04
C VAL A 53 -37.84 -30.28 -4.56
N ILE A 54 -37.01 -29.58 -3.81
CA ILE A 54 -35.58 -29.41 -4.05
C ILE A 54 -34.87 -30.57 -3.37
N ALA A 55 -34.07 -31.34 -4.09
CA ALA A 55 -33.40 -32.51 -3.52
C ALA A 55 -32.32 -32.08 -2.52
N LYS A 56 -32.01 -32.93 -1.54
CA LYS A 56 -30.84 -32.74 -0.67
C LYS A 56 -29.55 -32.64 -1.50
N GLY A 57 -28.73 -31.63 -1.23
CA GLY A 57 -27.46 -31.38 -1.92
C GLY A 57 -27.55 -30.39 -3.07
N ASP A 58 -28.76 -29.97 -3.46
CA ASP A 58 -28.97 -29.00 -4.54
C ASP A 58 -28.61 -27.58 -4.12
N THR A 59 -28.17 -26.79 -5.10
CA THR A 59 -27.79 -25.38 -4.92
C THR A 59 -28.97 -24.45 -5.20
N VAL A 60 -29.18 -23.48 -4.31
CA VAL A 60 -30.25 -22.47 -4.39
C VAL A 60 -29.67 -21.08 -4.17
N GLN A 61 -30.25 -20.08 -4.82
CA GLN A 61 -29.85 -18.67 -4.65
C GLN A 61 -30.77 -18.00 -3.63
N LEU A 62 -30.20 -17.30 -2.65
CA LEU A 62 -30.96 -16.54 -1.68
C LEU A 62 -31.33 -15.16 -2.28
N ILE A 63 -32.62 -14.87 -2.37
CA ILE A 63 -33.13 -13.59 -2.88
C ILE A 63 -33.45 -12.63 -1.74
N ASP A 64 -34.06 -13.12 -0.66
CA ASP A 64 -34.46 -12.27 0.47
C ASP A 64 -34.29 -12.99 1.82
N LYS A 65 -33.73 -12.25 2.78
CA LYS A 65 -33.31 -12.68 4.12
C LYS A 65 -34.20 -12.13 5.23
N THR A 66 -35.29 -11.43 4.88
CA THR A 66 -36.20 -10.74 5.80
C THR A 66 -36.95 -11.64 6.79
N GLY A 67 -36.95 -12.97 6.61
CA GLY A 67 -37.61 -13.92 7.53
C GLY A 67 -36.63 -14.74 8.39
N ASN A 68 -36.87 -14.81 9.71
CA ASN A 68 -36.05 -15.60 10.63
C ASN A 68 -36.11 -17.12 10.38
N TYR A 69 -37.25 -17.64 9.92
CA TYR A 69 -37.49 -19.09 9.74
C TYR A 69 -37.72 -19.53 8.29
N TRP A 70 -38.28 -18.64 7.45
CA TRP A 70 -38.56 -18.89 6.04
C TRP A 70 -37.88 -17.83 5.20
N VAL A 71 -37.14 -18.25 4.19
CA VAL A 71 -36.40 -17.37 3.30
C VAL A 71 -36.89 -17.54 1.88
N ARG A 72 -36.78 -16.47 1.09
CA ARG A 72 -37.13 -16.49 -0.32
C ARG A 72 -35.92 -16.89 -1.14
N ILE A 73 -36.04 -18.00 -1.86
CA ILE A 73 -34.96 -18.58 -2.66
C ILE A 73 -35.39 -18.77 -4.11
N GLN A 74 -34.41 -18.79 -5.00
CA GLN A 74 -34.57 -19.19 -6.39
C GLN A 74 -33.91 -20.55 -6.60
N TYR A 75 -34.65 -21.45 -7.24
CA TYR A 75 -34.17 -22.75 -7.69
C TYR A 75 -34.57 -22.91 -9.15
N HIS A 76 -33.58 -22.96 -10.04
CA HIS A 76 -33.75 -22.86 -11.49
C HIS A 76 -34.58 -21.62 -11.90
N ASP A 77 -35.71 -21.83 -12.58
CA ASP A 77 -36.64 -20.80 -13.05
C ASP A 77 -37.76 -20.49 -12.05
N LYS A 78 -37.79 -21.15 -10.88
CA LYS A 78 -38.84 -21.00 -9.87
C LYS A 78 -38.34 -20.21 -8.65
N ILE A 79 -39.18 -19.27 -8.20
CA ILE A 79 -38.94 -18.47 -6.99
C ILE A 79 -40.03 -18.80 -5.96
N GLY A 80 -39.62 -19.10 -4.73
CA GLY A 80 -40.55 -19.44 -3.65
C GLY A 80 -39.89 -19.35 -2.28
N TYR A 81 -40.58 -19.86 -1.26
CA TYR A 81 -40.14 -19.83 0.12
C TYR A 81 -39.80 -21.24 0.63
N SER A 82 -38.69 -21.34 1.34
CA SER A 82 -38.26 -22.57 2.00
C SER A 82 -37.69 -22.28 3.38
N SER A 83 -37.63 -23.30 4.23
CA SER A 83 -37.18 -23.12 5.61
C SER A 83 -35.67 -22.92 5.68
N LYS A 84 -35.24 -21.87 6.38
CA LYS A 84 -33.85 -21.44 6.49
C LYS A 84 -32.95 -22.48 7.18
N GLN A 85 -33.50 -23.24 8.11
CA GLN A 85 -32.74 -24.24 8.89
C GLN A 85 -32.19 -25.39 8.04
N PHE A 86 -32.74 -25.61 6.84
CA PHE A 86 -32.31 -26.66 5.91
C PHE A 86 -31.45 -26.12 4.77
N LEU A 87 -30.96 -24.88 4.91
CA LEU A 87 -30.08 -24.23 3.95
C LEU A 87 -28.73 -23.98 4.60
N GLN A 88 -27.70 -24.66 4.11
CA GLN A 88 -26.32 -24.43 4.49
C GLN A 88 -25.70 -23.47 3.50
N LYS A 89 -25.14 -22.35 3.98
CA LYS A 89 -24.45 -21.41 3.09
C LYS A 89 -23.30 -22.14 2.41
N ILE A 90 -23.19 -22.03 1.08
CA ILE A 90 -22.00 -22.51 0.38
C ILE A 90 -20.85 -21.61 0.83
N GLN A 91 -20.07 -22.11 1.78
CA GLN A 91 -18.74 -21.61 2.08
C GLN A 91 -17.87 -22.10 0.92
N ILE A 92 -17.67 -21.26 -0.10
CA ILE A 92 -16.67 -21.54 -1.12
C ILE A 92 -15.35 -21.69 -0.37
N HIS A 93 -14.89 -22.92 -0.17
CA HIS A 93 -13.53 -23.19 0.27
C HIS A 93 -12.65 -22.89 -0.94
N GLU A 94 -12.27 -21.63 -1.07
CA GLU A 94 -11.10 -21.28 -1.85
C GLU A 94 -9.91 -22.03 -1.24
N VAL A 95 -9.30 -22.92 -2.02
CA VAL A 95 -7.96 -23.43 -1.73
C VAL A 95 -7.09 -22.20 -1.51
N VAL A 96 -6.59 -22.09 -0.29
CA VAL A 96 -5.97 -20.91 0.29
C VAL A 96 -4.88 -20.32 -0.62
N GLN A 97 -5.22 -19.21 -1.26
CA GLN A 97 -4.30 -18.09 -1.47
C GLN A 97 -4.89 -16.88 -0.72
N ASN A 98 -4.57 -16.77 0.56
CA ASN A 98 -4.87 -15.56 1.33
C ASN A 98 -3.64 -14.61 1.29
N GLU A 99 -3.55 -13.85 0.20
CA GLU A 99 -3.22 -12.43 0.31
C GLU A 99 -4.55 -11.64 0.35
N GLU A 100 -4.54 -10.54 1.11
CA GLU A 100 -5.51 -9.42 1.04
C GLU A 100 -6.85 -9.54 1.79
N ASN A 101 -6.80 -9.19 3.08
CA ASN A 101 -7.74 -8.23 3.64
C ASN A 101 -6.97 -7.13 4.38
N LEU A 102 -6.43 -6.17 3.63
CA LEU A 102 -6.08 -4.84 4.11
C LEU A 102 -6.21 -3.73 3.04
N GLU A 103 -6.59 -4.03 1.79
CA GLU A 103 -6.68 -3.01 0.73
C GLU A 103 -8.09 -2.44 0.48
N ARG A 104 -9.11 -2.86 1.25
CA ARG A 104 -10.48 -2.36 1.00
C ARG A 104 -10.74 -0.92 1.45
N ASN A 105 -9.76 -0.25 2.08
CA ASN A 105 -9.85 1.19 2.42
C ASN A 105 -8.95 2.10 1.55
N GLU A 106 -7.92 1.59 0.88
CA GLU A 106 -7.07 2.42 0.01
C GLU A 106 -7.58 2.48 -1.44
N SER A 107 -8.12 1.39 -1.99
CA SER A 107 -8.69 1.39 -3.34
C SER A 107 -9.94 2.26 -3.46
N ASP A 108 -10.78 2.30 -2.43
CA ASP A 108 -11.93 3.21 -2.34
C ASP A 108 -11.47 4.68 -2.23
N SER A 109 -10.44 4.96 -1.44
CA SER A 109 -9.86 6.31 -1.32
C SER A 109 -9.23 6.79 -2.63
N PHE A 110 -8.53 5.91 -3.34
CA PHE A 110 -7.94 6.21 -4.65
C PHE A 110 -9.01 6.37 -5.74
N SER A 111 -10.09 5.58 -5.69
CA SER A 111 -11.23 5.70 -6.60
C SER A 111 -12.01 7.00 -6.38
N ILE A 112 -12.19 7.43 -5.13
CA ILE A 112 -12.79 8.72 -4.78
C ILE A 112 -11.88 9.87 -5.26
N LEU A 113 -10.56 9.75 -5.07
CA LEU A 113 -9.59 10.75 -5.55
C LEU A 113 -9.60 10.88 -7.08
N ILE A 114 -9.63 9.76 -7.81
CA ILE A 114 -9.78 9.76 -9.27
C ILE A 114 -11.11 10.42 -9.68
N GLY A 115 -12.20 10.09 -9.00
CA GLY A 115 -13.50 10.72 -9.22
C GLY A 115 -13.46 12.25 -9.06
N ILE A 116 -12.81 12.74 -8.00
CA ILE A 116 -12.62 14.17 -7.75
C ILE A 116 -11.76 14.82 -8.86
N ILE A 117 -10.68 14.17 -9.27
CA ILE A 117 -9.82 14.65 -10.37
C ILE A 117 -10.61 14.77 -11.68
N ILE A 118 -11.45 13.76 -12.01
CA ILE A 118 -12.31 13.78 -13.19
C ILE A 118 -13.29 14.97 -13.13
N LEU A 119 -13.94 15.20 -11.98
CA LEU A 119 -14.86 16.33 -11.81
C LEU A 119 -14.15 17.69 -12.00
N ILE A 120 -12.93 17.83 -11.47
CA ILE A 120 -12.11 19.05 -11.64
C ILE A 120 -11.72 19.25 -13.11
N VAL A 121 -11.30 18.20 -13.81
CA VAL A 121 -10.94 18.25 -15.24
C VAL A 121 -12.14 18.68 -16.08
N ILE A 122 -13.33 18.10 -15.83
CA ILE A 122 -14.57 18.49 -16.52
C ILE A 122 -14.91 19.96 -16.24
N ALA A 123 -14.79 20.41 -15.00
CA ALA A 123 -15.02 21.81 -14.64
C ALA A 123 -14.06 22.77 -15.36
N ILE A 124 -12.77 22.40 -15.50
CA ILE A 124 -11.77 23.17 -16.27
C ILE A 124 -12.12 23.20 -17.75
N ILE A 125 -12.49 22.06 -18.35
CA ILE A 125 -12.89 21.96 -19.76
C ILE A 125 -14.11 22.85 -20.02
N LEU A 126 -15.14 22.77 -19.17
CA LEU A 126 -16.35 23.60 -19.29
C LEU A 126 -16.06 25.09 -19.12
N THR A 127 -15.16 25.44 -18.19
CA THR A 127 -14.73 26.83 -18.01
C THR A 127 -13.98 27.35 -19.25
N LYS A 128 -13.07 26.55 -19.81
CA LYS A 128 -12.34 26.91 -21.06
C LYS A 128 -13.29 26.99 -22.26
N SER A 129 -14.22 26.04 -22.38
CA SER A 129 -15.23 26.01 -23.44
C SER A 129 -16.15 27.24 -23.38
N GLY A 130 -16.66 27.56 -22.19
CA GLY A 130 -17.53 28.71 -21.96
C GLY A 130 -16.83 30.08 -22.12
N LYS A 131 -15.51 30.17 -21.90
CA LYS A 131 -14.73 31.40 -22.16
C LYS A 131 -14.70 31.78 -23.64
N LYS A 132 -14.77 30.81 -24.56
CA LYS A 132 -14.77 31.06 -26.01
C LYS A 132 -16.13 31.53 -26.49
N HIS A 133 -17.19 30.78 -26.15
CA HIS A 133 -18.57 31.11 -26.48
C HIS A 133 -19.53 30.20 -25.69
N ARG A 134 -20.61 30.76 -25.15
CA ARG A 134 -21.62 30.01 -24.39
C ARG A 134 -22.84 29.74 -25.27
N ASN A 135 -23.20 28.48 -25.44
CA ASN A 135 -24.37 28.04 -26.16
C ASN A 135 -25.51 27.75 -25.16
N ILE A 136 -26.68 28.31 -25.43
CA ILE A 136 -27.84 28.18 -24.54
C ILE A 136 -28.33 26.74 -24.40
N SER A 137 -28.30 25.95 -25.48
CA SER A 137 -28.73 24.54 -25.47
C SER A 137 -27.78 23.69 -24.64
N LEU A 138 -26.46 23.94 -24.74
CA LEU A 138 -25.49 23.24 -23.89
C LEU A 138 -25.63 23.65 -22.42
N ALA A 139 -25.87 24.93 -22.14
CA ALA A 139 -26.13 25.40 -20.77
C ALA A 139 -27.36 24.73 -20.15
N ARG A 140 -28.46 24.58 -20.91
CA ARG A 140 -29.67 23.86 -20.49
C ARG A 140 -29.39 22.38 -20.21
N PHE A 141 -28.71 21.71 -21.15
CA PHE A 141 -28.37 20.30 -21.03
C PHE A 141 -27.52 20.01 -19.78
N VAL A 142 -26.47 20.81 -19.59
CA VAL A 142 -25.58 20.67 -18.42
C VAL A 142 -26.31 21.00 -17.12
N SER A 143 -27.21 21.98 -17.12
CA SER A 143 -27.99 22.35 -15.93
C SER A 143 -28.96 21.25 -15.48
N PHE A 144 -29.55 20.51 -16.43
CA PHE A 144 -30.51 19.43 -16.13
C PHE A 144 -29.83 18.14 -15.70
N PHE A 145 -28.82 17.67 -16.45
CA PHE A 145 -28.19 16.36 -16.19
C PHE A 145 -27.01 16.42 -15.22
N PHE A 146 -26.33 17.56 -15.13
CA PHE A 146 -25.12 17.73 -14.32
C PHE A 146 -25.20 18.90 -13.33
N GLY A 147 -26.44 19.32 -13.01
CA GLY A 147 -26.73 20.36 -12.03
C GLY A 147 -26.19 20.06 -10.63
N THR A 148 -26.16 18.78 -10.25
CA THR A 148 -25.63 18.29 -8.97
C THR A 148 -24.17 18.67 -8.72
N PHE A 149 -23.36 18.78 -9.77
CA PHE A 149 -21.96 19.20 -9.68
C PHE A 149 -21.76 20.69 -9.98
N GLY A 150 -22.83 21.44 -10.28
CA GLY A 150 -22.76 22.86 -10.64
C GLY A 150 -22.00 23.15 -11.94
N PHE A 151 -21.90 22.18 -12.84
CA PHE A 151 -21.16 22.31 -14.11
C PHE A 151 -21.69 23.43 -15.01
N GLN A 152 -22.98 23.74 -14.95
CA GLN A 152 -23.56 24.89 -15.65
C GLN A 152 -22.98 26.22 -15.14
N LYS A 153 -22.59 26.31 -13.87
CA LYS A 153 -21.96 27.52 -13.31
C LYS A 153 -20.56 27.72 -13.87
N PHE A 154 -19.77 26.65 -14.00
CA PHE A 154 -18.46 26.72 -14.66
C PHE A 154 -18.59 27.13 -16.13
N TYR A 155 -19.54 26.54 -16.86
CA TYR A 155 -19.80 26.88 -18.25
C TYR A 155 -20.24 28.36 -18.43
N LEU A 156 -21.11 28.85 -17.54
CA LEU A 156 -21.60 30.23 -17.56
C LEU A 156 -20.58 31.26 -17.01
N GLY A 157 -19.37 30.84 -16.63
CA GLY A 157 -18.32 31.71 -16.08
C GLY A 157 -18.50 32.11 -14.62
N GLN A 158 -19.41 31.47 -13.89
CA GLN A 158 -19.69 31.69 -12.47
C GLN A 158 -18.87 30.72 -11.60
N THR A 159 -17.55 30.68 -11.78
CA THR A 159 -16.65 29.68 -11.20
C THR A 159 -16.77 29.56 -9.67
N LYS A 160 -16.91 30.69 -8.95
CA LYS A 160 -17.10 30.69 -7.49
C LYS A 160 -18.36 29.90 -7.05
N LYS A 161 -19.45 30.03 -7.81
CA LYS A 161 -20.70 29.30 -7.55
C LYS A 161 -20.56 27.82 -7.93
N GLY A 162 -19.80 27.52 -8.97
CA GLY A 162 -19.50 26.14 -9.36
C GLY A 162 -18.66 25.39 -8.32
N ILE A 163 -17.62 26.03 -7.75
CA ILE A 163 -16.81 25.43 -6.67
C ILE A 163 -17.68 25.13 -5.45
N LEU A 164 -18.55 26.06 -5.06
CA LEU A 164 -19.49 25.87 -3.97
C LEU A 164 -20.43 24.67 -4.24
N SER A 165 -20.90 24.51 -5.47
CA SER A 165 -21.73 23.36 -5.85
C SER A 165 -20.98 22.02 -5.76
N ILE A 166 -19.69 21.96 -6.09
CA ILE A 166 -18.90 20.72 -5.92
C ILE A 166 -18.70 20.39 -4.43
N MET A 167 -18.40 21.39 -3.58
CA MET A 167 -18.22 21.16 -2.13
C MET A 167 -19.48 20.63 -1.43
N PHE A 168 -20.65 21.01 -1.93
CA PHE A 168 -21.94 20.63 -1.35
C PHE A 168 -22.72 19.61 -2.20
N CYS A 169 -22.11 18.95 -3.20
CA CYS A 169 -22.84 18.05 -4.11
C CYS A 169 -23.49 16.85 -3.39
N TRP A 170 -22.87 16.40 -2.30
CA TRP A 170 -23.38 15.31 -1.44
C TRP A 170 -24.66 15.67 -0.68
N THR A 171 -24.97 16.96 -0.54
CA THR A 171 -26.21 17.44 0.13
C THR A 171 -27.44 17.44 -0.78
N PHE A 172 -27.27 17.13 -2.07
CA PHE A 172 -28.28 17.28 -3.13
C PHE A 172 -28.84 18.71 -3.34
N ILE A 173 -28.49 19.69 -2.50
CA ILE A 173 -28.88 21.10 -2.64
C ILE A 173 -28.47 21.68 -4.01
N PRO A 174 -27.26 21.43 -4.54
CA PRO A 174 -26.89 21.90 -5.88
C PRO A 174 -27.75 21.33 -7.01
N SER A 175 -28.33 20.12 -6.83
CA SER A 175 -29.25 19.53 -7.81
C SER A 175 -30.52 20.37 -7.95
N PHE A 176 -31.11 20.81 -6.83
CA PHE A 176 -32.24 21.73 -6.83
C PHE A 176 -31.89 23.09 -7.46
N ILE A 177 -30.71 23.63 -7.15
CA ILE A 177 -30.22 24.88 -7.76
C ILE A 177 -30.04 24.72 -9.27
N GLY A 178 -29.54 23.56 -9.73
CA GLY A 178 -29.40 23.22 -11.15
C GLY A 178 -30.74 23.10 -11.87
N LEU A 179 -31.77 22.56 -11.21
CA LEU A 179 -33.13 22.50 -11.76
C LEU A 179 -33.77 23.90 -11.86
N ILE A 180 -33.55 24.76 -10.86
CA ILE A 180 -33.98 26.17 -10.90
C ILE A 180 -33.26 26.93 -12.03
N ASP A 181 -31.96 26.73 -12.20
CA ASP A 181 -31.19 27.31 -13.29
C ASP A 181 -31.69 26.82 -14.66
N PHE A 182 -32.04 25.54 -14.77
CA PHE A 182 -32.58 24.95 -15.98
C PHE A 182 -33.92 25.59 -16.37
N ILE A 183 -34.84 25.74 -15.43
CA ILE A 183 -36.12 26.41 -15.64
C ILE A 183 -35.88 27.85 -16.10
N LYS A 184 -34.99 28.60 -15.43
CA LYS A 184 -34.62 29.96 -15.84
C LYS A 184 -34.02 30.01 -17.25
N LEU A 185 -33.18 29.04 -17.63
CA LEU A 185 -32.55 28.97 -18.95
C LEU A 185 -33.53 28.56 -20.06
N ILE A 186 -34.58 27.79 -19.76
CA ILE A 186 -35.67 27.52 -20.69
C ILE A 186 -36.46 28.80 -20.97
N SER A 187 -36.75 29.59 -19.93
CA SER A 187 -37.53 30.82 -20.03
C SER A 187 -36.78 32.00 -20.70
N ILE A 188 -35.47 31.88 -20.92
CA ILE A 188 -34.64 32.91 -21.58
C ILE A 188 -34.53 32.59 -23.08
N ASN A 189 -34.75 33.60 -23.94
CA ASN A 189 -34.50 33.50 -25.39
C ASN A 189 -33.00 33.67 -25.73
N GLU A 190 -32.59 33.22 -26.92
CA GLU A 190 -31.17 33.18 -27.31
C GLU A 190 -30.50 34.58 -27.29
N GLU A 191 -31.25 35.62 -27.65
CA GLU A 191 -30.79 37.02 -27.63
C GLU A 191 -30.49 37.49 -26.20
N SER A 192 -31.44 37.34 -25.28
CA SER A 192 -31.28 37.72 -23.87
C SER A 192 -30.17 36.91 -23.19
N PHE A 193 -29.99 35.65 -23.58
CA PHE A 193 -28.89 34.80 -23.12
C PHE A 193 -27.53 35.32 -23.61
N ASN A 194 -27.43 35.69 -24.89
CA ASN A 194 -26.19 36.22 -25.47
C ASN A 194 -25.82 37.58 -24.89
N ILE A 195 -26.79 38.45 -24.60
CA ILE A 195 -26.54 39.71 -23.88
C ILE A 195 -25.98 39.42 -22.49
N LYS A 196 -26.64 38.54 -21.73
CA LYS A 196 -26.31 38.27 -20.33
C LYS A 196 -25.01 37.49 -20.14
N PHE A 197 -24.73 36.54 -21.03
CA PHE A 197 -23.62 35.60 -20.86
C PHE A 197 -22.57 35.68 -21.97
N ASN A 198 -22.81 36.30 -23.12
CA ASN A 198 -21.82 36.42 -24.19
C ASN A 198 -21.47 37.89 -24.54
N GLY A 199 -21.90 38.86 -23.73
CA GLY A 199 -21.62 40.28 -23.97
C GLY A 199 -22.27 40.86 -25.23
N GLY A 200 -23.37 40.26 -25.70
CA GLY A 200 -24.13 40.73 -26.87
C GLY A 200 -23.65 40.20 -28.23
N TYR A 201 -22.68 39.27 -28.26
CA TYR A 201 -22.17 38.71 -29.53
C TYR A 201 -23.17 37.74 -30.19
N ILE A 202 -23.60 38.04 -31.42
CA ILE A 202 -24.43 37.16 -32.26
C ILE A 202 -23.54 36.53 -33.34
N PRO A 203 -23.29 35.20 -33.33
CA PRO A 203 -22.53 34.55 -34.39
C PRO A 203 -23.34 34.53 -35.70
N THR A 204 -22.86 35.20 -36.75
CA THR A 204 -23.45 35.17 -38.10
C THR A 204 -23.49 33.73 -38.63
N LYS A 205 -24.69 33.21 -38.90
CA LYS A 205 -24.90 31.92 -39.58
C LYS A 205 -24.36 31.99 -41.01
N LYS A 206 -23.34 31.18 -41.34
CA LYS A 206 -22.91 30.95 -42.73
C LYS A 206 -24.02 30.20 -43.47
N THR A 207 -24.71 30.88 -44.38
CA THR A 207 -25.61 30.25 -45.35
C THR A 207 -24.78 29.42 -46.33
N ILE A 208 -24.93 28.09 -46.29
CA ILE A 208 -24.30 27.19 -47.27
C ILE A 208 -25.18 27.23 -48.53
N ILE A 209 -24.75 27.95 -49.56
CA ILE A 209 -25.27 27.79 -50.91
C ILE A 209 -24.74 26.44 -51.42
N LYS A 210 -25.64 25.47 -51.63
CA LYS A 210 -25.33 24.22 -52.34
C LYS A 210 -25.36 24.49 -53.84
N THR A 211 -24.21 24.49 -54.50
CA THR A 211 -24.15 24.50 -55.97
C THR A 211 -23.94 23.07 -56.48
N GLN A 212 -24.91 22.58 -57.25
CA GLN A 212 -24.84 21.31 -57.99
C GLN A 212 -23.86 21.41 -59.16
N LYS A 213 -23.16 20.30 -59.43
CA LYS A 213 -22.30 20.06 -60.60
C LYS A 213 -23.08 20.18 -61.91
N ASN A 214 -22.46 20.76 -62.93
CA ASN A 214 -22.55 20.27 -64.31
C ASN A 214 -21.23 20.53 -65.08
N ARG A 215 -20.82 19.55 -65.87
CA ARG A 215 -19.67 19.52 -66.79
C ARG A 215 -20.08 20.10 -68.16
N VAL A 216 -19.23 20.92 -68.82
CA VAL A 216 -18.99 20.94 -70.29
C VAL A 216 -17.58 21.56 -70.57
N ASN A 217 -16.95 21.12 -71.65
CA ASN A 217 -15.56 21.28 -72.13
C ASN A 217 -15.19 22.64 -72.77
N GLN A 218 -13.90 23.07 -72.58
CA GLN A 218 -12.89 23.75 -73.47
C GLN A 218 -13.25 24.93 -74.43
N PRO A 219 -12.27 25.72 -74.99
CA PRO A 219 -10.95 26.22 -74.51
C PRO A 219 -10.62 27.73 -74.83
N LEU A 220 -9.51 28.24 -74.22
CA LEU A 220 -8.56 29.34 -74.60
C LEU A 220 -9.03 30.69 -75.22
N ARG A 221 -8.71 31.83 -74.58
CA ARG A 221 -7.87 32.93 -75.17
C ARG A 221 -7.48 34.07 -74.19
N GLN A 222 -6.27 34.60 -74.41
CA GLN A 222 -5.58 35.74 -73.79
C GLN A 222 -6.32 37.09 -73.92
N ILE A 223 -5.93 38.11 -73.12
CA ILE A 223 -5.36 39.40 -73.58
C ILE A 223 -4.95 40.30 -72.37
N ASN A 224 -3.93 41.12 -72.64
CA ASN A 224 -3.07 41.94 -71.79
C ASN A 224 -3.67 43.25 -71.20
N ILE A 225 -3.10 43.67 -70.05
CA ILE A 225 -2.65 45.02 -69.54
C ILE A 225 -2.67 46.17 -70.60
N PRO A 226 -2.71 47.52 -70.32
CA PRO A 226 -2.39 48.30 -69.09
C PRO A 226 -3.15 49.68 -68.96
N PRO A 227 -2.60 50.82 -68.43
CA PRO A 227 -1.95 51.17 -67.14
C PRO A 227 -2.70 52.29 -66.34
N THR A 228 -2.19 52.57 -65.12
CA THR A 228 -2.39 53.73 -64.20
C THR A 228 -2.12 55.11 -64.90
N PRO A 229 -2.39 56.36 -64.37
CA PRO A 229 -2.39 56.81 -62.94
C PRO A 229 -3.31 58.04 -62.55
N ILE A 230 -3.06 58.60 -61.35
CA ILE A 230 -3.28 60.00 -60.83
C ILE A 230 -4.48 60.18 -59.86
N THR A 231 -4.35 60.36 -58.53
CA THR A 231 -3.83 61.44 -57.61
C THR A 231 -4.95 62.39 -57.10
N GLN A 232 -5.06 62.54 -55.76
CA GLN A 232 -5.12 63.80 -54.94
C GLN A 232 -6.12 63.80 -53.75
N ASN A 233 -5.51 63.82 -52.55
CA ASN A 233 -5.69 64.71 -51.38
C ASN A 233 -7.08 65.05 -50.79
N LYS A 234 -7.23 64.82 -49.47
CA LYS A 234 -7.29 65.91 -48.45
C LYS A 234 -7.15 65.39 -47.01
N GLN A 235 -6.39 66.13 -46.20
CA GLN A 235 -6.18 65.96 -44.75
C GLN A 235 -7.25 66.71 -43.93
N GLU A 236 -7.52 66.24 -42.70
CA GLU A 236 -7.93 67.09 -41.55
C GLU A 236 -7.57 66.43 -40.20
N TYR A 237 -7.44 67.25 -39.15
CA TYR A 237 -6.53 67.13 -37.98
C TYR A 237 -7.27 67.00 -36.61
N ARG A 238 -6.46 66.74 -35.54
CA ARG A 238 -6.67 66.80 -34.04
C ARG A 238 -7.12 65.48 -33.36
N SER A 239 -6.46 64.86 -32.36
CA SER A 239 -5.57 65.21 -31.21
C SER A 239 -6.29 65.43 -29.86
N SER A 240 -5.98 64.54 -28.89
CA SER A 240 -5.94 64.62 -27.40
C SER A 240 -6.37 63.24 -26.85
N ASP A 241 -5.67 62.53 -25.95
CA ASP A 241 -5.13 62.98 -24.67
C ASP A 241 -4.19 61.90 -24.07
N GLN A 242 -3.22 62.35 -23.27
CA GLN A 242 -2.15 61.57 -22.65
C GLN A 242 -2.41 61.41 -21.14
N SER A 243 -2.05 60.27 -20.57
CA SER A 243 -1.51 60.25 -19.20
C SER A 243 -0.59 59.04 -18.97
N ILE A 244 0.53 59.35 -18.31
CA ILE A 244 1.65 58.48 -17.92
C ILE A 244 1.62 58.33 -16.40
N ILE A 245 2.02 57.15 -15.89
CA ILE A 245 2.53 56.99 -14.52
C ILE A 245 3.92 56.34 -14.65
N ASP A 246 4.95 57.09 -14.26
CA ASP A 246 6.34 56.65 -14.12
C ASP A 246 6.62 56.24 -12.67
N ILE A 247 7.40 55.17 -12.50
CA ILE A 247 8.29 54.97 -11.34
C ILE A 247 9.65 54.46 -11.87
N ASN A 248 10.62 55.38 -11.88
CA ASN A 248 12.09 55.27 -11.86
C ASN A 248 12.66 54.07 -11.07
N SER A 249 13.89 53.55 -11.22
CA SER A 249 15.08 53.75 -12.07
C SER A 249 16.05 52.62 -11.69
N GLU A 250 16.78 52.01 -12.62
CA GLU A 250 18.18 51.60 -12.42
C GLU A 250 18.84 51.23 -13.77
N ASN A 251 20.04 51.77 -13.97
CA ASN A 251 20.77 51.90 -15.23
C ASN A 251 21.34 50.60 -15.79
N LEU A 252 21.50 50.52 -17.12
CA LEU A 252 22.79 50.09 -17.68
C LEU A 252 23.06 50.77 -19.04
N ASP A 253 24.15 51.52 -19.04
CA ASP A 253 24.75 52.28 -20.14
C ASP A 253 25.35 51.34 -21.21
N LEU A 254 25.12 51.64 -22.50
CA LEU A 254 25.56 50.86 -23.66
C LEU A 254 26.43 51.68 -24.60
N THR A 255 27.46 52.35 -24.09
CA THR A 255 28.53 52.87 -24.96
C THR A 255 29.93 52.73 -24.35
N ILE A 256 30.71 51.78 -24.88
CA ILE A 256 32.16 51.95 -25.04
C ILE A 256 32.53 51.42 -26.44
N GLU A 257 32.86 52.34 -27.35
CA GLU A 257 33.82 52.07 -28.41
C GLU A 257 35.22 52.07 -27.80
N HIS A 258 35.97 50.98 -27.99
CA HIS A 258 37.42 51.06 -28.13
C HIS A 258 37.87 50.19 -29.30
N SER A 259 38.61 50.84 -30.19
CA SER A 259 39.11 50.41 -31.47
C SER A 259 40.42 49.59 -31.39
N VAL A 260 40.64 48.80 -32.46
CA VAL A 260 41.91 48.23 -33.00
C VAL A 260 42.35 46.84 -32.46
N PRO A 261 42.90 45.91 -33.28
CA PRO A 261 42.64 45.52 -34.67
C PRO A 261 42.14 44.05 -34.76
N LYS A 262 41.12 43.74 -35.57
CA LYS A 262 40.73 42.33 -35.78
C LYS A 262 41.77 41.61 -36.66
N LYS A 263 42.63 40.82 -36.01
CA LYS A 263 43.24 39.63 -36.60
C LYS A 263 42.12 38.72 -37.13
N GLU A 264 42.25 38.29 -38.37
CA GLU A 264 41.55 37.13 -38.93
C GLU A 264 41.79 35.92 -38.01
N ASN A 265 40.72 35.27 -37.54
CA ASN A 265 40.62 33.97 -36.82
C ASN A 265 39.79 33.99 -35.52
N SER A 266 38.69 34.74 -35.44
CA SER A 266 37.63 34.44 -34.47
C SER A 266 36.55 33.58 -35.12
N THR A 267 36.57 32.27 -34.86
CA THR A 267 35.53 31.28 -35.20
C THR A 267 34.30 31.46 -34.30
N GLU A 268 33.70 32.64 -34.34
CA GLU A 268 32.46 32.89 -33.61
C GLU A 268 31.30 32.25 -34.39
N VAL A 269 30.52 31.37 -33.73
CA VAL A 269 29.42 30.67 -34.36
C VAL A 269 28.32 31.68 -34.69
N PRO A 270 27.97 31.91 -35.98
CA PRO A 270 26.94 32.88 -36.30
C PRO A 270 25.60 32.37 -35.78
N TYR A 271 24.98 33.14 -34.88
CA TYR A 271 23.68 32.80 -34.32
C TYR A 271 22.66 32.62 -35.45
N TRP A 272 21.89 31.54 -35.35
CA TRP A 272 20.78 31.26 -36.25
C TRP A 272 19.56 30.96 -35.39
N SER A 273 18.59 31.89 -35.42
CA SER A 273 17.34 31.73 -34.68
C SER A 273 16.71 30.37 -34.96
N HIS A 274 16.25 29.70 -33.91
CA HIS A 274 15.65 28.38 -34.04
C HIS A 274 14.49 28.42 -35.04
N SER A 275 14.56 27.57 -36.07
CA SER A 275 13.52 27.37 -37.07
C SER A 275 13.42 25.88 -37.38
N TYR A 276 12.22 25.41 -37.74
CA TYR A 276 12.07 24.03 -38.17
C TYR A 276 12.73 23.87 -39.53
N VAL A 277 13.82 23.09 -39.59
CA VAL A 277 14.53 22.76 -40.83
C VAL A 277 13.87 21.52 -41.44
N TYR A 278 13.41 21.62 -42.69
CA TYR A 278 12.73 20.53 -43.39
C TYR A 278 13.49 19.97 -44.61
N SER A 279 14.49 20.70 -45.10
CA SER A 279 15.36 20.26 -46.20
C SER A 279 16.70 20.99 -46.16
N PHE A 280 17.61 20.60 -47.05
CA PHE A 280 18.85 21.32 -47.31
C PHE A 280 18.60 22.75 -47.83
N ASP A 281 17.48 22.99 -48.53
CA ASP A 281 17.14 24.28 -49.16
C ASP A 281 16.95 25.41 -48.13
N GLU A 282 16.75 25.07 -46.86
CA GLU A 282 16.73 26.06 -45.76
C GLU A 282 18.02 26.86 -45.65
N LEU A 283 19.13 26.35 -46.22
CA LEU A 283 20.38 27.08 -46.38
C LEU A 283 20.24 28.34 -47.26
N ASP A 284 19.24 28.41 -48.14
CA ASP A 284 19.02 29.58 -49.01
C ASP A 284 18.62 30.83 -48.25
N TYR A 285 17.94 30.65 -47.11
CA TYR A 285 17.58 31.74 -46.20
C TYR A 285 18.72 32.14 -45.25
N ALA A 286 19.87 31.47 -45.32
CA ALA A 286 21.03 31.78 -44.49
C ALA A 286 21.72 33.07 -44.92
N THR A 287 22.13 33.88 -43.93
CA THR A 287 23.05 35.00 -44.14
C THR A 287 24.40 34.50 -44.67
N LYS A 288 25.19 35.40 -45.26
CA LYS A 288 26.53 35.07 -45.78
C LYS A 288 27.45 34.48 -44.70
N ALA A 289 27.35 34.97 -43.46
CA ALA A 289 28.14 34.46 -42.33
C ALA A 289 27.70 33.03 -41.95
N GLN A 290 26.39 32.80 -41.81
CA GLN A 290 25.83 31.48 -41.50
C GLN A 290 26.19 30.45 -42.59
N ARG A 291 26.04 30.81 -43.87
CA ARG A 291 26.41 29.93 -44.99
C ARG A 291 27.90 29.58 -44.99
N LYS A 292 28.78 30.56 -44.73
CA LYS A 292 30.23 30.31 -44.61
C LYS A 292 30.53 29.37 -43.45
N PHE A 293 29.90 29.57 -42.29
CA PHE A 293 30.05 28.70 -41.14
C PHE A 293 29.52 27.28 -41.41
N TYR A 294 28.39 27.15 -42.11
CA TYR A 294 27.84 25.85 -42.49
C TYR A 294 28.83 25.00 -43.29
N PHE A 295 29.45 25.56 -44.34
CA PHE A 295 30.43 24.81 -45.13
C PHE A 295 31.69 24.47 -44.34
N TYR A 296 32.12 25.35 -43.43
CA TYR A 296 33.19 25.05 -42.46
C TYR A 296 32.79 23.86 -41.57
N PHE A 297 31.59 23.92 -40.98
CA PHE A 297 31.03 22.88 -40.12
C PHE A 297 30.92 21.53 -40.86
N LYS A 298 30.35 21.52 -42.07
CA LYS A 298 30.25 20.34 -42.93
C LYS A 298 31.62 19.70 -43.17
N ASN A 299 32.61 20.49 -43.59
CA ASN A 299 33.96 19.98 -43.87
C ASN A 299 34.59 19.35 -42.61
N LYS A 300 34.43 19.99 -41.44
CA LYS A 300 34.90 19.45 -40.17
C LYS A 300 34.21 18.13 -39.81
N VAL A 301 32.89 18.06 -39.92
CA VAL A 301 32.12 16.83 -39.67
C VAL A 301 32.55 15.69 -40.59
N LEU A 302 32.75 15.96 -41.89
CA LEU A 302 33.21 14.96 -42.86
C LEU A 302 34.62 14.44 -42.59
N ASN A 303 35.47 15.23 -41.93
CA ASN A 303 36.81 14.83 -41.48
C ASN A 303 36.84 14.27 -40.05
N ASN A 304 35.66 14.00 -39.45
CA ASN A 304 35.52 13.55 -38.05
C ASN A 304 36.14 14.51 -37.02
N GLU A 305 36.11 15.82 -37.31
CA GLU A 305 36.56 16.87 -36.39
C GLU A 305 35.37 17.49 -35.64
N PHE A 306 35.44 17.51 -34.31
CA PHE A 306 34.38 18.04 -33.46
C PHE A 306 34.29 19.57 -33.59
N VAL A 307 33.07 20.09 -33.75
CA VAL A 307 32.78 21.52 -33.79
C VAL A 307 31.63 21.82 -32.84
N ASP A 308 31.87 22.66 -31.84
CA ASP A 308 30.79 23.17 -30.98
C ASP A 308 29.95 24.19 -31.75
N ILE A 309 28.69 23.84 -32.01
CA ILE A 309 27.70 24.71 -32.68
C ILE A 309 26.97 25.65 -31.70
N GLN A 310 27.33 25.63 -30.41
CA GLN A 310 26.79 26.51 -29.35
C GLN A 310 25.25 26.48 -29.29
N GLY A 311 24.66 25.31 -29.50
CA GLY A 311 23.20 25.11 -29.50
C GLY A 311 22.47 25.54 -30.77
N ASN A 312 23.16 26.03 -31.82
CA ASN A 312 22.56 26.41 -33.10
C ASN A 312 22.22 25.17 -33.95
N THR A 313 21.13 24.49 -33.60
CA THR A 313 20.74 23.19 -34.18
C THR A 313 20.48 23.22 -35.69
N ASN A 314 20.19 24.39 -36.27
CA ASN A 314 19.88 24.53 -37.70
C ASN A 314 21.04 24.01 -38.56
N TYR A 315 22.30 24.31 -38.19
CA TYR A 315 23.48 23.81 -38.92
C TYR A 315 23.53 22.28 -38.97
N ALA A 316 23.22 21.62 -37.84
CA ALA A 316 23.21 20.17 -37.75
C ALA A 316 22.06 19.54 -38.55
N PHE A 317 20.85 20.12 -38.50
CA PHE A 317 19.71 19.61 -39.26
C PHE A 317 19.84 19.84 -40.78
N ILE A 318 20.40 20.97 -41.21
CA ILE A 318 20.71 21.20 -42.63
C ILE A 318 21.76 20.18 -43.10
N LEU A 319 22.80 19.92 -42.30
CA LEU A 319 23.79 18.90 -42.63
C LEU A 319 23.19 17.50 -42.66
N TYR A 320 22.28 17.18 -41.74
CA TYR A 320 21.54 15.91 -41.76
C TYR A 320 20.81 15.68 -43.10
N PHE A 321 20.10 16.68 -43.63
CA PHE A 321 19.44 16.57 -44.94
C PHE A 321 20.43 16.53 -46.11
N ASP A 322 21.53 17.28 -46.01
CA ASP A 322 22.59 17.26 -47.01
C ASP A 322 23.24 15.87 -47.13
N LEU A 323 23.52 15.21 -46.00
CA LEU A 323 24.05 13.84 -45.96
C LEU A 323 23.06 12.83 -46.56
N LEU A 324 21.75 13.00 -46.35
CA LEU A 324 20.73 12.18 -47.01
C LEU A 324 20.73 12.37 -48.53
N ASN A 325 20.88 13.62 -49.00
CA ASN A 325 21.00 13.91 -50.44
C ASN A 325 22.28 13.32 -51.04
N GLU A 326 23.41 13.39 -50.32
CA GLU A 326 24.66 12.75 -50.74
C GLU A 326 24.51 11.22 -50.84
N TYR A 327 23.84 10.60 -49.86
CA TYR A 327 23.57 9.17 -49.86
C TYR A 327 22.80 8.70 -51.09
N GLU A 328 21.87 9.49 -51.62
CA GLU A 328 21.13 9.12 -52.83
C GLU A 328 22.06 8.90 -54.04
N ASN A 329 23.25 9.51 -54.04
CA ASN A 329 24.25 9.36 -55.10
C ASN A 329 25.12 8.11 -54.92
N HIS A 330 25.69 7.89 -53.73
CA HIS A 330 26.67 6.82 -53.51
C HIS A 330 26.06 5.52 -52.92
N ARG A 331 24.88 5.57 -52.30
CA ARG A 331 24.14 4.44 -51.71
C ARG A 331 24.91 3.63 -50.65
N ASP A 332 25.94 4.22 -50.05
CA ASP A 332 26.73 3.62 -48.96
C ASP A 332 26.09 3.89 -47.60
N ILE A 333 25.37 2.89 -47.10
CA ILE A 333 24.65 2.98 -45.83
C ILE A 333 25.59 3.00 -44.62
N LYS A 334 26.78 2.40 -44.71
CA LYS A 334 27.74 2.34 -43.59
C LYS A 334 28.42 3.70 -43.43
N LEU A 335 28.75 4.34 -44.54
CA LEU A 335 29.26 5.71 -44.54
C LEU A 335 28.24 6.68 -43.91
N LEU A 336 26.98 6.62 -44.36
CA LEU A 336 25.91 7.47 -43.83
C LEU A 336 25.69 7.22 -42.32
N GLU A 337 25.71 5.95 -41.88
CA GLU A 337 25.60 5.59 -40.46
C GLU A 337 26.71 6.26 -39.63
N ASN A 338 27.96 6.19 -40.10
CA ASN A 338 29.09 6.79 -39.39
C ASN A 338 28.98 8.32 -39.33
N GLN A 339 28.60 8.96 -40.44
CA GLN A 339 28.40 10.41 -40.51
C GLN A 339 27.28 10.86 -39.58
N PHE A 340 26.17 10.13 -39.53
CA PHE A 340 25.07 10.40 -38.60
C PHE A 340 25.43 10.19 -37.13
N LYS A 341 26.20 9.14 -36.81
CA LYS A 341 26.70 8.94 -35.44
C LYS A 341 27.57 10.12 -35.00
N PHE A 342 28.51 10.53 -35.84
CA PHE A 342 29.37 11.67 -35.55
C PHE A 342 28.59 12.98 -35.43
N LEU A 343 27.63 13.22 -36.33
CA LEU A 343 26.71 14.36 -36.24
C LEU A 343 25.88 14.34 -34.95
N GLY A 344 25.45 13.15 -34.50
CA GLY A 344 24.73 12.95 -33.24
C GLY A 344 25.59 13.19 -31.99
N GLN A 345 26.91 13.00 -32.06
CA GLN A 345 27.83 13.37 -30.98
C GLN A 345 27.92 14.90 -30.81
N ILE A 346 27.90 15.65 -31.92
CA ILE A 346 27.91 17.11 -31.91
C ILE A 346 26.54 17.69 -31.53
N CYS A 347 25.46 17.13 -32.09
CA CYS A 347 24.10 17.60 -31.87
C CYS A 347 23.17 16.42 -31.56
N PRO A 348 23.01 16.03 -30.28
CA PRO A 348 22.23 14.85 -29.89
C PRO A 348 20.77 14.84 -30.40
N LYS A 349 20.17 16.00 -30.64
CA LYS A 349 18.82 16.12 -31.23
C LYS A 349 18.68 15.48 -32.62
N THR A 350 19.77 15.25 -33.36
CA THR A 350 19.72 14.58 -34.67
C THR A 350 19.69 13.05 -34.58
N LYS A 351 19.99 12.46 -33.40
CA LYS A 351 20.09 10.99 -33.23
C LYS A 351 18.78 10.26 -33.56
N SER A 352 17.64 10.77 -33.09
CA SER A 352 16.32 10.16 -33.35
C SER A 352 15.93 10.22 -34.84
N TYR A 353 16.21 11.34 -35.50
CA TYR A 353 15.96 11.53 -36.93
C TYR A 353 16.85 10.63 -37.78
N SER A 354 18.15 10.58 -37.43
CA SER A 354 19.14 9.72 -38.06
C SER A 354 18.78 8.24 -37.93
N LEU A 355 18.39 7.79 -36.73
CA LEU A 355 17.93 6.43 -36.49
C LEU A 355 16.72 6.08 -37.37
N MET A 356 15.71 6.95 -37.44
CA MET A 356 14.52 6.73 -38.25
C MET A 356 14.88 6.59 -39.74
N SER A 357 15.71 7.50 -40.28
CA SER A 357 16.17 7.43 -41.65
C SER A 357 16.96 6.16 -41.95
N ILE A 358 17.88 5.76 -41.06
CA ILE A 358 18.65 4.53 -41.22
C ILE A 358 17.71 3.32 -41.24
N GLN A 359 16.74 3.23 -40.33
CA GLN A 359 15.76 2.14 -40.32
C GLN A 359 14.94 2.08 -41.61
N ASP A 360 14.48 3.22 -42.12
CA ASP A 360 13.72 3.29 -43.38
C ASP A 360 14.56 2.88 -44.60
N LEU A 361 15.84 3.25 -44.62
CA LEU A 361 16.77 2.83 -45.67
C LEU A 361 17.08 1.33 -45.58
N LEU A 362 17.30 0.79 -44.38
CA LEU A 362 17.56 -0.64 -44.17
C LEU A 362 16.35 -1.51 -44.56
N ARG A 363 15.12 -1.07 -44.27
CA ARG A 363 13.88 -1.76 -44.67
C ARG A 363 13.73 -1.96 -46.18
N LYS A 364 14.35 -1.09 -46.98
CA LYS A 364 14.33 -1.17 -48.45
C LYS A 364 15.37 -2.14 -49.02
N ARG A 365 16.19 -2.76 -48.16
CA ARG A 365 17.32 -3.61 -48.53
C ARG A 365 17.08 -5.05 -48.11
N THR A 366 17.60 -6.00 -48.88
CA THR A 366 17.44 -7.45 -48.65
C THR A 366 18.74 -8.18 -48.33
N ASP A 367 19.87 -7.44 -48.24
CA ASP A 367 21.16 -8.03 -47.87
C ASP A 367 21.21 -8.42 -46.38
N SER A 368 21.99 -9.46 -46.06
CA SER A 368 22.10 -10.02 -44.69
C SER A 368 22.47 -8.95 -43.67
N TYR A 369 23.44 -8.08 -44.00
CA TYR A 369 23.85 -6.98 -43.12
C TYR A 369 22.66 -6.11 -42.74
N SER A 370 21.82 -5.74 -43.71
CA SER A 370 20.68 -4.85 -43.49
C SER A 370 19.60 -5.49 -42.64
N ILE A 371 19.33 -6.78 -42.86
CA ILE A 371 18.37 -7.56 -42.07
C ILE A 371 18.85 -7.67 -40.62
N ASP A 372 20.09 -8.09 -40.41
CA ASP A 372 20.68 -8.28 -39.08
C ASP A 372 20.76 -6.94 -38.32
N LYS A 373 21.18 -5.88 -39.00
CA LYS A 373 21.26 -4.53 -38.43
C LYS A 373 19.89 -3.99 -38.06
N LEU A 374 18.89 -4.16 -38.93
CA LEU A 374 17.52 -3.72 -38.65
C LEU A 374 16.95 -4.43 -37.42
N ASN A 375 17.20 -5.75 -37.28
CA ASN A 375 16.82 -6.53 -36.11
C ASN A 375 17.49 -6.01 -34.83
N ASN A 376 18.81 -5.75 -34.86
CA ASN A 376 19.53 -5.18 -33.72
C ASN A 376 18.98 -3.80 -33.34
N LEU A 377 18.67 -2.95 -34.32
CA LEU A 377 18.08 -1.64 -34.09
C LEU A 377 16.63 -1.70 -33.57
N GLN A 378 15.99 -2.87 -33.47
CA GLN A 378 14.70 -2.98 -32.76
C GLN A 378 14.89 -2.94 -31.24
N ASP A 379 16.05 -3.37 -30.72
CA ASP A 379 16.35 -3.39 -29.30
C ASP A 379 16.75 -1.99 -28.79
N PRO A 380 15.99 -1.38 -27.85
CA PRO A 380 16.36 -0.11 -27.23
C PRO A 380 17.74 -0.13 -26.56
N ASN A 381 18.17 -1.26 -25.98
CA ASN A 381 19.50 -1.37 -25.36
C ASN A 381 20.60 -1.29 -26.40
N TYR A 382 20.46 -2.01 -27.52
CA TYR A 382 21.40 -1.90 -28.64
C TYR A 382 21.50 -0.46 -29.16
N ARG A 383 20.39 0.27 -29.25
CA ARG A 383 20.40 1.69 -29.67
C ARG A 383 21.22 2.56 -28.73
N PHE A 384 21.05 2.40 -27.43
CA PHE A 384 21.79 3.15 -26.42
C PHE A 384 23.29 2.78 -26.44
N GLU A 385 23.62 1.48 -26.42
CA GLU A 385 25.00 0.99 -26.42
C GLU A 385 25.79 1.36 -27.69
N ASN A 386 25.11 1.66 -28.79
CA ASN A 386 25.70 2.01 -30.08
C ASN A 386 25.45 3.48 -30.48
N ASP A 387 25.18 4.36 -29.51
CA ASP A 387 25.04 5.82 -29.66
C ASP A 387 23.90 6.32 -30.56
N TYR A 388 22.91 5.49 -30.89
CA TYR A 388 21.73 5.90 -31.65
C TYR A 388 20.66 6.62 -30.80
N SER A 389 20.78 6.56 -29.48
CA SER A 389 19.82 7.12 -28.53
C SER A 389 20.55 7.52 -27.25
N ASP A 390 20.21 8.68 -26.68
CA ASP A 390 20.67 9.08 -25.34
C ASP A 390 19.79 8.50 -24.23
N TYR A 391 18.63 7.94 -24.59
CA TYR A 391 17.74 7.26 -23.66
C TYR A 391 18.33 5.89 -23.29
N ASP A 392 18.77 5.76 -22.04
CA ASP A 392 19.16 4.50 -21.40
C ASP A 392 17.89 3.78 -20.89
N PRO A 393 17.42 2.71 -21.58
CA PRO A 393 16.19 2.01 -21.19
C PRO A 393 16.35 1.23 -19.89
N ASP A 394 17.59 0.93 -19.47
CA ASP A 394 17.91 0.16 -18.29
C ASP A 394 18.26 1.07 -17.08
N ALA A 395 18.16 2.40 -17.23
CA ALA A 395 18.51 3.39 -16.21
C ALA A 395 17.89 3.09 -14.83
N TYR A 396 16.64 2.63 -14.81
CA TYR A 396 15.89 2.34 -13.59
C TYR A 396 15.99 0.88 -13.15
N LYS A 397 16.59 0.00 -13.94
CA LYS A 397 16.62 -1.43 -13.63
C LYS A 397 17.61 -1.76 -12.52
N LEU A 398 17.32 -2.80 -11.74
CA LEU A 398 18.14 -3.21 -10.58
C LEU A 398 19.62 -3.39 -10.94
N GLY A 399 19.91 -3.98 -12.10
CA GLY A 399 21.29 -4.21 -12.54
C GLY A 399 22.07 -2.91 -12.70
N LYS A 400 21.44 -1.86 -13.27
CA LYS A 400 22.06 -0.54 -13.40
C LYS A 400 22.17 0.17 -12.06
N GLN A 401 21.08 0.19 -11.28
CA GLN A 401 21.01 0.90 -9.99
C GLN A 401 22.04 0.35 -8.97
N TYR A 402 22.20 -0.97 -8.91
CA TYR A 402 23.05 -1.63 -7.92
C TYR A 402 24.43 -2.01 -8.44
N LYS A 403 24.77 -1.71 -9.70
CA LYS A 403 26.07 -2.05 -10.30
C LYS A 403 27.25 -1.63 -9.44
N ASN A 404 27.32 -0.35 -9.11
CA ASN A 404 28.45 0.20 -8.36
C ASN A 404 28.37 -0.19 -6.87
N LYS A 405 27.16 -0.20 -6.30
CA LYS A 405 26.93 -0.52 -4.88
C LYS A 405 27.30 -1.96 -4.53
N LEU A 406 27.08 -2.90 -5.45
CA LEU A 406 27.34 -4.34 -5.22
C LEU A 406 28.55 -4.86 -6.01
N GLY A 407 29.24 -4.02 -6.77
CA GLY A 407 30.40 -4.43 -7.59
C GLY A 407 30.04 -5.44 -8.68
N LEU A 408 28.85 -5.30 -9.28
CA LEU A 408 28.30 -6.28 -10.22
C LEU A 408 29.10 -6.32 -11.53
N ASN A 409 29.39 -7.52 -12.01
CA ASN A 409 30.00 -7.71 -13.33
C ASN A 409 28.96 -7.56 -14.46
N LYS A 410 29.43 -7.52 -15.72
CA LYS A 410 28.55 -7.31 -16.90
C LYS A 410 27.43 -8.35 -17.01
N GLN A 411 27.70 -9.61 -16.65
CA GLN A 411 26.71 -10.68 -16.73
C GLN A 411 25.64 -10.57 -15.64
N GLU A 412 26.04 -10.20 -14.42
CA GLU A 412 25.11 -10.01 -13.29
C GLU A 412 24.17 -8.83 -13.55
N VAL A 413 24.70 -7.72 -14.07
CA VAL A 413 23.90 -6.59 -14.53
C VAL A 413 22.92 -7.04 -15.61
N ALA A 414 23.39 -7.83 -16.59
CA ALA A 414 22.54 -8.33 -17.66
C ALA A 414 21.38 -9.20 -17.15
N TRP A 415 21.62 -10.09 -16.17
CA TRP A 415 20.56 -10.91 -15.56
C TRP A 415 19.51 -10.06 -14.84
N LEU A 416 19.94 -9.10 -14.03
CA LEU A 416 19.02 -8.20 -13.30
C LEU A 416 18.25 -7.26 -14.23
N ASN A 417 18.78 -6.98 -15.42
CA ASN A 417 18.10 -6.14 -16.41
C ASN A 417 17.15 -6.91 -17.33
N LYS A 418 17.02 -8.24 -17.18
CA LYS A 418 16.07 -9.06 -17.97
C LYS A 418 14.60 -8.78 -17.66
N PHE A 419 14.31 -8.18 -16.52
CA PHE A 419 12.95 -7.90 -16.08
C PHE A 419 12.82 -6.47 -15.55
N TRP A 420 11.59 -5.98 -15.47
CA TRP A 420 11.27 -4.72 -14.78
C TRP A 420 11.31 -4.91 -13.26
N ASN A 421 11.80 -3.90 -12.54
CA ASN A 421 11.92 -3.98 -11.09
C ASN A 421 10.57 -4.32 -10.45
N PRO A 422 10.51 -5.36 -9.60
CA PRO A 422 9.30 -5.62 -8.84
C PRO A 422 9.05 -4.45 -7.88
N SER A 423 7.79 -4.04 -7.77
CA SER A 423 7.34 -3.01 -6.85
C SER A 423 6.49 -3.65 -5.78
N ASN A 424 7.02 -3.78 -4.57
CA ASN A 424 6.28 -4.21 -3.40
C ASN A 424 6.93 -3.66 -2.12
N VAL A 425 6.19 -3.74 -1.02
CA VAL A 425 6.54 -3.15 0.28
C VAL A 425 7.84 -3.76 0.88
N PHE A 426 8.21 -4.98 0.52
CA PHE A 426 9.42 -5.61 1.02
C PHE A 426 10.66 -5.22 0.21
N ILE A 427 10.56 -5.25 -1.12
CA ILE A 427 11.66 -4.84 -2.01
C ILE A 427 11.90 -3.33 -1.94
N SER A 428 10.94 -2.52 -1.48
CA SER A 428 11.17 -1.11 -1.21
C SER A 428 12.10 -0.86 -0.01
N ILE A 429 12.29 -1.84 0.88
CA ILE A 429 13.34 -1.81 1.90
C ILE A 429 14.66 -2.15 1.23
N GLU A 430 15.62 -1.22 1.27
CA GLU A 430 16.88 -1.35 0.54
C GLU A 430 17.67 -2.61 0.94
N GLY A 431 17.76 -2.91 2.25
CA GLY A 431 18.45 -4.12 2.73
C GLY A 431 17.79 -5.42 2.25
N CYS A 432 16.46 -5.46 2.20
CA CYS A 432 15.71 -6.60 1.64
C CYS A 432 15.98 -6.73 0.13
N CYS A 433 15.94 -5.63 -0.62
CA CYS A 433 16.25 -5.62 -2.05
C CYS A 433 17.67 -6.16 -2.32
N ILE A 434 18.66 -5.67 -1.56
CA ILE A 434 20.06 -6.12 -1.69
C ILE A 434 20.20 -7.61 -1.36
N ALA A 435 19.57 -8.08 -0.28
CA ALA A 435 19.59 -9.50 0.09
C ALA A 435 18.98 -10.37 -1.02
N THR A 436 17.83 -9.96 -1.57
CA THR A 436 17.19 -10.66 -2.70
C THR A 436 18.06 -10.62 -3.97
N ILE A 437 18.69 -9.49 -4.30
CA ILE A 437 19.61 -9.41 -5.46
C ILE A 437 20.79 -10.38 -5.29
N LYS A 438 21.44 -10.37 -4.13
CA LYS A 438 22.60 -11.24 -3.86
C LYS A 438 22.21 -12.72 -3.95
N GLN A 439 21.11 -13.11 -3.32
CA GLN A 439 20.63 -14.49 -3.39
C GLN A 439 20.20 -14.84 -4.82
N TYR A 440 19.52 -13.95 -5.54
CA TYR A 440 19.11 -14.18 -6.94
C TYR A 440 20.31 -14.46 -7.84
N LEU A 441 21.37 -13.65 -7.75
CA LEU A 441 22.58 -13.84 -8.55
C LEU A 441 23.29 -15.15 -8.22
N LEU A 442 23.35 -15.52 -6.94
CA LEU A 442 23.88 -16.82 -6.50
C LEU A 442 23.08 -17.97 -7.11
N ILE A 443 21.75 -17.92 -7.01
CA ILE A 443 20.84 -18.95 -7.51
C ILE A 443 20.94 -19.07 -9.04
N VAL A 444 20.92 -17.95 -9.78
CA VAL A 444 21.05 -17.98 -11.26
C VAL A 444 22.42 -18.53 -11.69
N LYS A 445 23.50 -18.22 -10.95
CA LYS A 445 24.83 -18.77 -11.21
C LYS A 445 24.86 -20.28 -11.00
N ASN A 446 24.31 -20.78 -9.89
CA ASN A 446 24.27 -22.22 -9.59
C ASN A 446 23.27 -22.98 -10.49
N LEU A 447 22.16 -22.35 -10.86
CA LEU A 447 21.21 -22.90 -11.84
C LEU A 447 21.88 -23.08 -13.20
N ASN A 448 22.64 -22.10 -13.68
CA ASN A 448 23.41 -22.26 -14.91
C ASN A 448 24.46 -23.38 -14.81
N LYS A 449 25.13 -23.56 -13.67
CA LYS A 449 26.04 -24.70 -13.46
C LYS A 449 25.29 -26.03 -13.55
N LYS A 450 24.13 -26.14 -12.91
CA LYS A 450 23.31 -27.35 -12.90
C LYS A 450 22.79 -27.70 -14.29
N LEU A 451 22.27 -26.72 -15.02
CA LEU A 451 21.77 -26.89 -16.39
C LEU A 451 22.87 -27.26 -17.40
N ARG A 452 24.13 -26.84 -17.18
CA ARG A 452 25.25 -27.24 -18.04
C ARG A 452 25.49 -28.76 -18.04
N ILE A 453 25.19 -29.46 -16.95
CA ILE A 453 25.28 -30.93 -16.88
C ILE A 453 24.31 -31.59 -17.87
N GLN A 454 23.19 -30.92 -18.15
CA GLN A 454 22.17 -31.34 -19.12
C GLN A 454 22.40 -30.72 -20.51
N ASN A 455 23.61 -30.21 -20.80
CA ASN A 455 23.96 -29.50 -22.04
C ASN A 455 23.09 -28.27 -22.36
N THR A 456 22.43 -27.69 -21.35
CA THR A 456 21.57 -26.50 -21.48
C THR A 456 22.05 -25.35 -20.59
N SER A 457 21.30 -24.24 -20.56
CA SER A 457 21.57 -23.05 -19.73
C SER A 457 20.26 -22.28 -19.51
N VAL A 458 20.22 -21.38 -18.53
CA VAL A 458 19.01 -20.56 -18.29
C VAL A 458 18.58 -19.81 -19.55
N ALA A 459 19.54 -19.26 -20.31
CA ALA A 459 19.23 -18.57 -21.57
C ALA A 459 18.60 -19.49 -22.62
N LYS A 460 19.15 -20.70 -22.81
CA LYS A 460 18.58 -21.69 -23.74
C LYS A 460 17.19 -22.16 -23.33
N GLU A 461 16.96 -22.33 -22.04
CA GLU A 461 15.66 -22.70 -21.50
C GLU A 461 14.63 -21.58 -21.68
N VAL A 462 15.05 -20.33 -21.49
CA VAL A 462 14.21 -19.16 -21.80
C VAL A 462 13.90 -19.07 -23.29
N ASP A 463 14.87 -19.34 -24.17
CA ASP A 463 14.64 -19.39 -25.62
C ASP A 463 13.64 -20.48 -26.01
N TYR A 464 13.64 -21.63 -25.33
CA TYR A 464 12.58 -22.63 -25.50
C TYR A 464 11.19 -22.04 -25.20
N PHE A 465 11.01 -21.37 -24.06
CA PHE A 465 9.71 -20.75 -23.71
C PHE A 465 9.31 -19.62 -24.67
N LYS A 466 10.27 -18.87 -25.21
CA LYS A 466 10.05 -17.82 -26.22
C LYS A 466 9.48 -18.38 -27.52
N GLU A 467 9.84 -19.60 -27.91
CA GLU A 467 9.21 -20.27 -29.07
C GLU A 467 7.90 -20.96 -28.66
N LYS A 468 7.86 -21.59 -27.48
CA LYS A 468 6.69 -22.32 -26.96
C LYS A 468 5.43 -21.47 -26.87
N ILE A 469 5.55 -20.18 -26.59
CA ILE A 469 4.40 -19.28 -26.44
C ILE A 469 3.49 -19.22 -27.68
N PHE A 470 4.02 -19.48 -28.88
CA PHE A 470 3.23 -19.47 -30.12
C PHE A 470 2.39 -20.73 -30.34
N GLU A 471 2.62 -21.78 -29.55
CA GLU A 471 1.69 -22.92 -29.49
C GLU A 471 0.41 -22.57 -28.71
N ILE A 472 0.47 -21.51 -27.88
CA ILE A 472 -0.60 -21.11 -26.96
C ILE A 472 -1.30 -19.84 -27.43
N LYS A 473 -0.58 -18.95 -28.14
CA LYS A 473 -1.10 -17.69 -28.66
C LYS A 473 -0.96 -17.60 -30.18
N GLU A 474 -2.11 -17.57 -30.86
CA GLU A 474 -2.16 -17.21 -32.28
C GLU A 474 -1.90 -15.72 -32.48
N ILE A 475 -1.02 -15.39 -33.43
CA ILE A 475 -0.75 -14.01 -33.87
C ILE A 475 -1.06 -13.94 -35.36
N ALA A 476 -1.89 -12.97 -35.75
CA ALA A 476 -2.24 -12.75 -37.15
C ALA A 476 -0.99 -12.47 -38.00
N ASP A 477 -0.88 -13.14 -39.16
CA ASP A 477 0.23 -12.93 -40.09
C ASP A 477 0.07 -11.61 -40.84
N SER A 478 0.52 -10.54 -40.19
CA SER A 478 0.42 -9.15 -40.67
C SER A 478 1.68 -8.38 -40.33
N TYR A 479 1.84 -7.18 -40.90
CA TYR A 479 2.95 -6.28 -40.55
C TYR A 479 3.04 -6.02 -39.04
N TRP A 480 1.89 -5.87 -38.37
CA TRP A 480 1.81 -5.74 -36.92
C TRP A 480 2.12 -7.05 -36.18
N GLY A 481 1.81 -8.19 -36.80
CA GLY A 481 2.11 -9.52 -36.26
C GLY A 481 3.60 -9.80 -36.04
N VAL A 482 4.50 -9.23 -36.85
CA VAL A 482 5.96 -9.36 -36.63
C VAL A 482 6.40 -8.59 -35.38
N TYR A 483 5.87 -7.38 -35.19
CA TYR A 483 6.11 -6.58 -33.98
C TYR A 483 5.56 -7.29 -32.75
N ASP A 484 4.35 -7.84 -32.86
CA ASP A 484 3.70 -8.58 -31.77
C ASP A 484 4.48 -9.83 -31.38
N LYS A 485 5.09 -10.55 -32.35
CA LYS A 485 5.96 -11.71 -32.08
C LYS A 485 7.21 -11.32 -31.28
N SER A 486 7.92 -10.28 -31.70
CA SER A 486 9.13 -9.80 -31.02
C SER A 486 8.83 -9.32 -29.60
N TYR A 487 7.78 -8.52 -29.45
CA TYR A 487 7.31 -8.04 -28.15
C TYR A 487 6.90 -9.19 -27.22
N LEU A 488 6.19 -10.20 -27.74
CA LEU A 488 5.77 -11.36 -26.95
C LEU A 488 6.98 -12.18 -26.48
N LYS A 489 7.99 -12.41 -27.33
CA LYS A 489 9.25 -13.08 -26.93
C LYS A 489 9.95 -12.32 -25.80
N GLN A 490 10.07 -11.00 -25.89
CA GLN A 490 10.68 -10.18 -24.84
C GLN A 490 9.89 -10.26 -23.52
N ARG A 491 8.55 -10.26 -23.61
CA ARG A 491 7.69 -10.40 -22.43
C ARG A 491 7.89 -11.76 -21.77
N VAL A 492 7.90 -12.85 -22.53
CA VAL A 492 8.15 -14.20 -21.99
C VAL A 492 9.51 -14.28 -21.30
N GLU A 493 10.57 -13.74 -21.91
CA GLU A 493 11.89 -13.66 -21.28
C GLU A 493 11.84 -12.94 -19.93
N SER A 494 11.25 -11.74 -19.91
CA SER A 494 11.09 -10.96 -18.69
C SER A 494 10.32 -11.72 -17.60
N GLU A 495 9.22 -12.37 -17.96
CA GLU A 495 8.39 -13.12 -17.00
C GLU A 495 9.13 -14.31 -16.39
N ILE A 496 9.91 -15.05 -17.18
CA ILE A 496 10.67 -16.20 -16.68
C ILE A 496 11.74 -15.77 -15.66
N TYR A 497 12.57 -14.77 -16.01
CA TYR A 497 13.58 -14.27 -15.07
C TYR A 497 12.97 -13.62 -13.83
N LEU A 498 11.85 -12.90 -13.97
CA LEU A 498 11.10 -12.33 -12.85
C LEU A 498 10.53 -13.42 -11.94
N THR A 499 10.04 -14.52 -12.49
CA THR A 499 9.50 -15.65 -11.71
C THR A 499 10.60 -16.29 -10.85
N ILE A 500 11.81 -16.46 -11.40
CA ILE A 500 12.97 -16.91 -10.63
C ILE A 500 13.27 -15.91 -9.50
N PHE A 501 13.27 -14.61 -9.81
CA PHE A 501 13.50 -13.55 -8.81
C PHE A 501 12.46 -13.59 -7.68
N LYS A 502 11.16 -13.74 -8.00
CA LYS A 502 10.09 -13.82 -7.00
C LYS A 502 10.20 -15.04 -6.08
N ARG A 503 10.67 -16.18 -6.60
CA ARG A 503 10.95 -17.38 -5.77
C ARG A 503 12.08 -17.13 -4.78
N VAL A 504 13.13 -16.46 -5.22
CA VAL A 504 14.25 -16.03 -4.35
C VAL A 504 13.75 -14.99 -3.33
N GLU A 505 12.95 -14.01 -3.75
CA GLU A 505 12.34 -13.04 -2.84
C GLU A 505 11.55 -13.71 -1.72
N ASN A 506 10.75 -14.73 -2.04
CA ASN A 506 10.02 -15.51 -1.04
C ASN A 506 10.93 -16.22 -0.04
N SER A 507 12.11 -16.68 -0.46
CA SER A 507 13.12 -17.27 0.44
C SER A 507 13.68 -16.23 1.41
N VAL A 508 14.06 -15.06 0.90
CA VAL A 508 14.53 -13.96 1.77
C VAL A 508 13.44 -13.50 2.72
N ARG A 509 12.20 -13.38 2.25
CA ARG A 509 11.04 -13.05 3.09
C ARG A 509 10.88 -14.04 4.23
N GLU A 510 10.91 -15.33 3.93
CA GLU A 510 10.78 -16.40 4.91
C GLU A 510 11.92 -16.36 5.93
N PHE A 511 13.17 -16.26 5.47
CA PHE A 511 14.35 -16.13 6.32
C PHE A 511 14.30 -14.88 7.21
N TYR A 512 13.78 -13.77 6.69
CA TYR A 512 13.58 -12.53 7.46
C TYR A 512 12.28 -12.54 8.27
N GLY A 513 11.54 -13.64 8.39
CA GLY A 513 10.31 -13.70 9.19
C GLY A 513 9.14 -12.87 8.64
N HIS A 514 9.14 -12.57 7.33
CA HIS A 514 8.08 -11.90 6.62
C HIS A 514 7.10 -12.93 6.00
N LYS A 515 5.93 -13.10 6.62
CA LYS A 515 4.98 -14.19 6.29
C LYS A 515 4.29 -14.07 4.93
N ARG A 516 4.01 -12.86 4.44
CA ARG A 516 3.33 -12.64 3.15
C ARG A 516 4.29 -12.93 1.98
N LYS A 517 3.88 -13.83 1.08
CA LYS A 517 4.65 -14.34 -0.08
C LYS A 517 4.12 -13.73 -1.38
N VAL A 518 5.02 -13.40 -2.31
CA VAL A 518 4.67 -12.96 -3.67
C VAL A 518 4.43 -14.15 -4.60
N GLY A 519 3.67 -13.94 -5.68
CA GLY A 519 3.37 -15.00 -6.66
C GLY A 519 4.63 -15.67 -7.24
N SER A 520 4.65 -17.00 -7.29
CA SER A 520 5.83 -17.81 -7.64
C SER A 520 5.71 -18.56 -8.98
N LEU A 521 4.61 -18.35 -9.71
CA LEU A 521 4.34 -18.96 -11.01
C LEU A 521 4.52 -17.95 -12.15
N PRO A 522 4.93 -18.40 -13.36
CA PRO A 522 4.91 -17.55 -14.54
C PRO A 522 3.50 -17.10 -14.88
N TYR A 523 3.37 -15.91 -15.47
CA TYR A 523 2.08 -15.39 -15.94
C TYR A 523 1.45 -16.26 -17.04
N TYR A 524 2.29 -16.82 -17.93
CA TYR A 524 1.84 -17.75 -18.96
C TYR A 524 1.92 -19.17 -18.43
N ASP A 525 0.82 -19.90 -18.52
CA ASP A 525 0.82 -21.33 -18.24
C ASP A 525 1.40 -22.09 -19.43
N PHE A 526 2.54 -22.75 -19.20
CA PHE A 526 3.18 -23.63 -20.17
C PHE A 526 2.87 -25.10 -19.86
N ASN A 527 1.66 -25.41 -19.40
CA ASN A 527 1.21 -26.75 -19.01
C ASN A 527 2.16 -27.42 -18.00
N GLY A 528 2.68 -26.64 -17.04
CA GLY A 528 3.64 -27.11 -16.04
C GLY A 528 5.08 -27.34 -16.52
N GLU A 529 5.39 -27.14 -17.80
CA GLU A 529 6.75 -27.32 -18.33
C GLU A 529 7.78 -26.37 -17.70
N PHE A 530 7.34 -25.21 -17.21
CA PHE A 530 8.23 -24.32 -16.45
C PHE A 530 8.82 -25.02 -15.22
N GLU A 531 8.01 -25.76 -14.44
CA GLU A 531 8.49 -26.44 -13.24
C GLU A 531 9.49 -27.54 -13.57
N THR A 532 9.19 -28.35 -14.58
CA THR A 532 10.03 -29.49 -14.96
C THR A 532 11.38 -29.05 -15.53
N ARG A 533 11.42 -27.92 -16.25
CA ARG A 533 12.62 -27.44 -16.95
C ARG A 533 13.47 -26.48 -16.11
N ILE A 534 12.85 -25.63 -15.30
CA ILE A 534 13.54 -24.58 -14.52
C ILE A 534 13.08 -24.59 -13.06
N GLY A 535 11.77 -24.52 -12.82
CA GLY A 535 11.20 -24.15 -11.53
C GLY A 535 11.60 -25.07 -10.37
N ASN A 536 11.60 -26.39 -10.58
CA ASN A 536 11.99 -27.35 -9.55
C ASN A 536 13.46 -27.20 -9.15
N TYR A 537 14.35 -26.97 -10.11
CA TYR A 537 15.77 -26.71 -9.83
C TYR A 537 15.97 -25.40 -9.06
N VAL A 538 15.18 -24.36 -9.37
CA VAL A 538 15.20 -23.10 -8.62
C VAL A 538 14.78 -23.34 -7.18
N ASN A 539 13.67 -24.05 -6.94
CA ASN A 539 13.17 -24.33 -5.59
C ASN A 539 14.20 -25.12 -4.77
N GLU A 540 14.80 -26.14 -5.36
CA GLU A 540 15.86 -26.93 -4.72
C GLU A 540 17.08 -26.07 -4.36
N LEU A 541 17.56 -25.23 -5.29
CA LEU A 541 18.69 -24.34 -5.04
C LEU A 541 18.37 -23.29 -3.98
N VAL A 542 17.15 -22.74 -4.00
CA VAL A 542 16.69 -21.77 -3.01
C VAL A 542 16.69 -22.39 -1.62
N PHE A 543 16.20 -23.62 -1.47
CA PHE A 543 16.24 -24.36 -0.22
C PHE A 543 17.69 -24.62 0.24
N ASN A 544 18.55 -25.13 -0.65
CA ASN A 544 19.93 -25.50 -0.31
C ASN A 544 20.83 -24.30 0.04
N HIS A 545 20.49 -23.10 -0.43
CA HIS A 545 21.27 -21.88 -0.22
C HIS A 545 20.56 -20.88 0.70
N GLN A 546 19.59 -21.31 1.49
CA GLN A 546 18.87 -20.43 2.42
C GLN A 546 19.80 -19.90 3.53
N ASP A 547 20.73 -20.72 4.02
CA ASP A 547 21.69 -20.33 5.08
C ASP A 547 22.75 -19.33 4.61
N GLU A 548 22.90 -19.12 3.29
CA GLU A 548 23.79 -18.10 2.72
C GLU A 548 23.18 -16.70 2.72
N ILE A 549 21.91 -16.55 3.13
CA ILE A 549 21.26 -15.25 3.25
C ILE A 549 21.86 -14.52 4.46
N VAL A 550 22.42 -13.34 4.21
CA VAL A 550 22.98 -12.49 5.27
C VAL A 550 21.86 -11.98 6.18
N GLN A 551 22.07 -12.02 7.49
CA GLN A 551 21.16 -11.46 8.48
C GLN A 551 20.89 -9.97 8.21
N PRO A 552 19.65 -9.48 8.41
CA PRO A 552 19.32 -8.10 8.14
C PRO A 552 20.02 -7.18 9.15
N ASP A 553 20.57 -6.07 8.65
CA ASP A 553 21.15 -5.04 9.51
C ASP A 553 20.09 -4.34 10.37
N THR A 554 20.54 -3.50 11.31
CA THR A 554 19.64 -2.82 12.25
C THR A 554 18.60 -1.95 11.54
N GLU A 555 18.98 -1.25 10.46
CA GLU A 555 18.06 -0.37 9.74
C GLU A 555 16.98 -1.18 9.01
N THR A 556 17.39 -2.27 8.37
CA THR A 556 16.51 -3.23 7.71
C THR A 556 15.54 -3.86 8.71
N GLN A 557 16.03 -4.27 9.89
CA GLN A 557 15.19 -4.79 10.98
C GLN A 557 14.15 -3.77 11.44
N VAL A 558 14.54 -2.50 11.60
CA VAL A 558 13.62 -1.41 11.97
C VAL A 558 12.51 -1.24 10.94
N GLN A 559 12.84 -1.26 9.64
CA GLN A 559 11.85 -1.13 8.58
C GLN A 559 10.93 -2.35 8.49
N LEU A 560 11.47 -3.56 8.63
CA LEU A 560 10.69 -4.80 8.65
C LEU A 560 9.69 -4.84 9.81
N ASN A 561 10.10 -4.42 11.00
CA ASN A 561 9.22 -4.38 12.17
C ASN A 561 8.19 -3.25 12.12
N ALA A 562 8.49 -2.15 11.41
CA ALA A 562 7.50 -1.12 11.14
C ALA A 562 6.38 -1.62 10.21
N GLN A 563 6.71 -2.48 9.25
CA GLN A 563 5.74 -3.05 8.31
C GLN A 563 4.94 -4.21 8.93
N ASN A 564 5.62 -5.11 9.65
CA ASN A 564 5.00 -6.25 10.31
C ASN A 564 5.09 -6.08 11.83
N VAL A 565 4.06 -5.43 12.39
CA VAL A 565 4.00 -5.02 13.80
C VAL A 565 4.07 -6.17 14.80
N ASN A 566 3.80 -7.41 14.38
CA ASN A 566 3.84 -8.62 15.23
C ASN A 566 5.11 -9.45 15.03
N ARG A 567 6.03 -9.04 14.16
CA ARG A 567 7.25 -9.80 13.83
C ARG A 567 8.17 -10.00 15.04
N TRP A 568 8.23 -9.02 15.95
CA TRP A 568 9.00 -9.09 17.19
C TRP A 568 8.65 -10.30 18.06
N LYS A 569 7.43 -10.86 17.94
CA LYS A 569 7.00 -12.04 18.70
C LYS A 569 7.88 -13.26 18.45
N ILE A 570 8.45 -13.39 17.25
CA ILE A 570 9.35 -14.51 16.90
C ILE A 570 10.58 -14.47 17.81
N GLU A 571 11.31 -13.35 17.77
CA GLU A 571 12.50 -13.15 18.60
C GLU A 571 12.18 -13.14 20.10
N PHE A 572 11.06 -12.53 20.50
CA PHE A 572 10.66 -12.50 21.90
C PHE A 572 10.30 -13.89 22.46
N ASN A 573 9.64 -14.74 21.66
CA ASN A 573 9.39 -16.13 22.05
C ASN A 573 10.68 -16.94 22.11
N ASN A 574 11.64 -16.70 21.20
CA ASN A 574 12.97 -17.31 21.28
C ASN A 574 13.70 -16.91 22.58
N LEU A 575 13.60 -15.64 22.99
CA LEU A 575 14.15 -15.16 24.27
C LEU A 575 13.47 -15.83 25.46
N LYS A 576 12.14 -16.04 25.42
CA LYS A 576 11.41 -16.77 26.46
C LYS A 576 11.85 -18.24 26.53
N ASN A 577 11.94 -18.92 25.40
CA ASN A 577 12.29 -20.33 25.32
C ASN A 577 13.75 -20.61 25.72
N SER A 578 14.65 -19.66 25.47
CA SER A 578 16.06 -19.74 25.87
C SER A 578 16.34 -19.18 27.27
N PHE A 579 15.32 -18.70 27.99
CA PHE A 579 15.48 -18.08 29.30
C PHE A 579 15.97 -19.08 30.35
N GLN A 580 17.03 -18.70 31.06
CA GLN A 580 17.53 -19.40 32.24
C GLN A 580 17.55 -18.41 33.41
N LYS A 581 17.14 -18.84 34.60
CA LYS A 581 16.96 -17.95 35.77
C LYS A 581 18.28 -17.31 36.20
N GLU A 582 19.38 -18.04 36.04
CA GLU A 582 20.74 -17.65 36.38
C GLU A 582 21.29 -16.61 35.40
N ASP A 583 20.73 -16.53 34.19
CA ASP A 583 21.22 -15.69 33.08
C ASP A 583 20.16 -14.66 32.63
N LYS A 584 19.52 -14.02 33.62
CA LYS A 584 18.51 -12.98 33.38
C LYS A 584 19.02 -11.80 32.54
N ILE A 585 20.33 -11.57 32.53
CA ILE A 585 20.97 -10.48 31.79
C ILE A 585 20.79 -10.68 30.28
N LYS A 586 20.97 -11.90 29.75
CA LYS A 586 20.73 -12.17 28.31
C LYS A 586 19.31 -11.84 27.87
N PHE A 587 18.31 -12.12 28.70
CA PHE A 587 16.92 -11.75 28.40
C PHE A 587 16.74 -10.24 28.37
N ILE A 588 17.35 -9.52 29.33
CA ILE A 588 17.31 -8.06 29.38
C ILE A 588 17.96 -7.45 28.14
N ASP A 589 19.15 -7.91 27.76
CA ASP A 589 19.87 -7.46 26.56
C ASP A 589 19.08 -7.78 25.27
N GLY A 590 18.39 -8.92 25.24
CA GLY A 590 17.48 -9.29 24.18
C GLY A 590 16.29 -8.33 24.04
N VAL A 591 15.65 -7.95 25.16
CA VAL A 591 14.56 -6.95 25.16
C VAL A 591 15.07 -5.56 24.76
N ILE A 592 16.27 -5.16 25.18
CA ILE A 592 16.91 -3.91 24.73
C ILE A 592 17.19 -3.94 23.22
N SER A 593 17.63 -5.08 22.69
CA SER A 593 17.82 -5.27 21.25
C SER A 593 16.50 -5.15 20.51
N LEU A 594 15.43 -5.76 21.03
CA LEU A 594 14.07 -5.65 20.49
C LEU A 594 13.57 -4.20 20.50
N GLU A 595 13.80 -3.45 21.58
CA GLU A 595 13.49 -2.03 21.67
C GLU A 595 14.17 -1.24 20.54
N LYS A 596 15.47 -1.46 20.33
CA LYS A 596 16.25 -0.77 19.29
C LYS A 596 15.69 -1.01 17.89
N VAL A 597 15.29 -2.24 17.58
CA VAL A 597 14.78 -2.61 16.24
C VAL A 597 13.27 -2.38 16.07
N ASN A 598 12.54 -1.94 17.10
CA ASN A 598 11.10 -1.67 17.03
C ASN A 598 10.75 -0.18 17.20
N GLN A 599 11.71 0.73 17.12
CA GLN A 599 11.48 2.17 17.32
C GLN A 599 10.43 2.78 16.38
N LYS A 600 10.24 2.19 15.18
CA LYS A 600 9.20 2.61 14.21
C LYS A 600 7.95 1.72 14.24
N ASN A 601 7.91 0.70 15.09
CA ASN A 601 6.76 -0.18 15.23
C ASN A 601 5.70 0.51 16.09
N PRO A 602 4.47 0.73 15.58
CA PRO A 602 3.40 1.39 16.34
C PRO A 602 2.93 0.60 17.57
N ASN A 603 3.31 -0.67 17.69
CA ASN A 603 2.91 -1.58 18.76
C ASN A 603 4.07 -1.95 19.70
N ILE A 604 5.13 -1.12 19.77
CA ILE A 604 6.35 -1.39 20.55
C ILE A 604 6.05 -1.56 22.05
N GLU A 605 5.04 -0.87 22.58
CA GLU A 605 4.58 -0.96 23.97
C GLU A 605 4.26 -2.41 24.37
N ASN A 606 3.72 -3.21 23.45
CA ASN A 606 3.37 -4.61 23.72
C ASN A 606 4.58 -5.49 24.04
N ILE A 607 5.77 -5.16 23.51
CA ILE A 607 7.02 -5.86 23.86
C ILE A 607 7.28 -5.74 25.35
N PHE A 608 7.12 -4.52 25.89
CA PHE A 608 7.36 -4.22 27.29
C PHE A 608 6.26 -4.74 28.21
N TYR A 609 5.00 -4.72 27.76
CA TYR A 609 3.91 -5.32 28.50
C TYR A 609 4.11 -6.83 28.68
N GLU A 610 4.48 -7.54 27.60
CA GLU A 610 4.80 -8.96 27.66
C GLU A 610 6.07 -9.25 28.46
N ALA A 611 7.12 -8.42 28.33
CA ALA A 611 8.35 -8.56 29.10
C ALA A 611 8.11 -8.35 30.60
N SER A 612 7.25 -7.39 30.96
CA SER A 612 6.85 -7.13 32.35
C SER A 612 6.15 -8.34 32.96
N LYS A 613 5.13 -8.89 32.29
CA LYS A 613 4.42 -10.09 32.74
C LYS A 613 5.36 -11.29 32.90
N PHE A 614 6.25 -11.51 31.95
CA PHE A 614 7.17 -12.65 31.99
C PHE A 614 8.17 -12.54 33.14
N THR A 615 8.75 -11.36 33.34
CA THR A 615 9.79 -11.15 34.36
C THR A 615 9.26 -11.01 35.78
N SER A 616 7.95 -10.86 35.99
CA SER A 616 7.37 -10.70 37.34
C SER A 616 7.69 -11.86 38.29
N LYS A 617 7.83 -13.08 37.75
CA LYS A 617 8.17 -14.30 38.50
C LYS A 617 9.65 -14.38 38.89
N TYR A 618 10.54 -13.64 38.22
CA TYR A 618 11.99 -13.82 38.32
C TYR A 618 12.73 -12.58 38.82
N ASP A 619 12.29 -11.39 38.41
CA ASP A 619 12.88 -10.11 38.78
C ASP A 619 11.80 -9.02 38.87
N LYS A 620 11.37 -8.75 40.10
CA LYS A 620 10.27 -7.81 40.37
C LYS A 620 10.63 -6.38 39.96
N VAL A 621 11.86 -5.94 40.24
CA VAL A 621 12.32 -4.59 39.89
C VAL A 621 12.33 -4.42 38.38
N GLN A 622 12.88 -5.39 37.65
CA GLN A 622 12.94 -5.33 36.20
C GLN A 622 11.54 -5.42 35.55
N SER A 623 10.63 -6.20 36.11
CA SER A 623 9.23 -6.26 35.67
C SER A 623 8.55 -4.89 35.78
N LEU A 624 8.70 -4.20 36.92
CA LEU A 624 8.18 -2.84 37.09
C LEU A 624 8.82 -1.83 36.12
N LYS A 625 10.13 -1.94 35.85
CA LYS A 625 10.82 -1.11 34.84
C LYS A 625 10.25 -1.32 33.44
N TYR A 626 9.96 -2.57 33.05
CA TYR A 626 9.30 -2.85 31.78
C TYR A 626 7.87 -2.32 31.75
N TYR A 627 7.10 -2.40 32.84
CA TYR A 627 5.77 -1.79 32.87
C TYR A 627 5.83 -0.26 32.71
N ALA A 628 6.80 0.42 33.33
CA ALA A 628 7.00 1.85 33.10
C ALA A 628 7.36 2.17 31.65
N LYS A 629 8.20 1.34 31.00
CA LYS A 629 8.46 1.47 29.56
C LYS A 629 7.22 1.23 28.71
N TYR A 630 6.38 0.25 29.07
CA TYR A 630 5.07 0.04 28.42
C TYR A 630 4.24 1.32 28.45
N ILE A 631 4.03 1.93 29.63
CA ILE A 631 3.29 3.20 29.76
C ILE A 631 3.95 4.31 28.93
N HIS A 632 5.27 4.45 28.99
CA HIS A 632 5.99 5.47 28.23
C HIS A 632 5.77 5.37 26.70
N TYR A 633 5.76 4.16 26.15
CA TYR A 633 5.50 3.95 24.74
C TYR A 633 4.01 4.02 24.39
N ASP A 634 3.13 3.58 25.28
CA ASP A 634 1.67 3.68 25.12
C ASP A 634 1.20 5.15 25.11
N LEU A 635 1.83 6.03 25.88
CA LEU A 635 1.58 7.49 25.81
C LEU A 635 1.87 8.09 24.42
N LYS A 636 2.73 7.44 23.63
CA LYS A 636 3.09 7.84 22.26
C LYS A 636 2.26 7.12 21.19
N SER A 637 1.44 6.14 21.58
CA SER A 637 0.62 5.35 20.67
C SER A 637 -0.56 6.18 20.16
N LYS A 638 -1.27 5.68 19.14
CA LYS A 638 -2.46 6.37 18.60
C LYS A 638 -3.59 6.46 19.62
N LYS A 639 -3.66 5.50 20.54
CA LYS A 639 -4.69 5.38 21.56
C LYS A 639 -4.03 4.90 22.83
N PHE A 640 -4.05 5.74 23.86
CA PHE A 640 -3.57 5.37 25.18
C PHE A 640 -4.51 4.32 25.80
N ASP A 641 -4.07 3.06 25.81
CA ASP A 641 -4.87 1.94 26.33
C ASP A 641 -4.74 1.78 27.85
N ASN A 642 -3.57 2.13 28.41
CA ASN A 642 -3.25 2.09 29.84
C ASN A 642 -3.65 0.78 30.52
N LYS A 643 -3.31 -0.35 29.90
CA LYS A 643 -3.67 -1.68 30.38
C LYS A 643 -3.02 -1.95 31.73
N GLU A 644 -3.84 -2.20 32.75
CA GLU A 644 -3.35 -2.61 34.05
C GLU A 644 -2.76 -4.02 34.02
N LEU A 645 -1.74 -4.26 34.84
CA LEU A 645 -1.28 -5.61 35.14
C LEU A 645 -2.42 -6.41 35.79
N THR A 646 -2.55 -7.69 35.47
CA THR A 646 -3.57 -8.55 36.08
C THR A 646 -3.38 -8.64 37.60
N LYS A 647 -4.46 -8.90 38.35
CA LYS A 647 -4.39 -9.01 39.82
C LYS A 647 -3.37 -10.07 40.28
N THR A 648 -3.25 -11.17 39.55
CA THR A 648 -2.25 -12.22 39.78
C THR A 648 -0.82 -11.69 39.65
N VAL A 649 -0.53 -10.92 38.60
CA VAL A 649 0.79 -10.29 38.42
C VAL A 649 1.03 -9.24 39.51
N GLN A 650 0.04 -8.41 39.84
CA GLN A 650 0.15 -7.43 40.93
C GLN A 650 0.48 -8.10 42.27
N LYS A 651 -0.21 -9.20 42.63
CA LYS A 651 0.08 -10.00 43.83
C LYS A 651 1.49 -10.60 43.83
N SER A 652 2.00 -11.00 42.66
CA SER A 652 3.38 -11.51 42.55
C SER A 652 4.45 -10.43 42.75
N LEU A 653 4.15 -9.19 42.37
CA LEU A 653 5.08 -8.06 42.40
C LEU A 653 5.14 -7.40 43.78
N PHE A 654 4.00 -7.15 44.42
CA PHE A 654 3.95 -6.35 45.65
C PHE A 654 3.66 -7.19 46.89
N LYS A 655 4.36 -6.91 47.98
CA LYS A 655 4.15 -7.55 49.29
C LYS A 655 3.35 -6.67 50.25
N THR A 656 3.34 -5.35 50.04
CA THR A 656 2.69 -4.39 50.92
C THR A 656 1.95 -3.32 50.11
N ASP A 657 0.90 -2.74 50.69
CA ASP A 657 0.14 -1.64 50.07
C ASP A 657 1.01 -0.41 49.84
N ASP A 658 2.01 -0.17 50.69
CA ASP A 658 2.99 0.92 50.52
C ASP A 658 3.72 0.80 49.17
N GLN A 659 4.13 -0.41 48.78
CA GLN A 659 4.84 -0.63 47.50
C GLN A 659 3.90 -0.39 46.31
N ILE A 660 2.64 -0.79 46.43
CA ILE A 660 1.62 -0.55 45.40
C ILE A 660 1.39 0.96 45.24
N ASN A 661 1.25 1.68 46.35
CA ASN A 661 1.01 3.12 46.36
C ASN A 661 2.22 3.90 45.85
N ASP A 662 3.44 3.52 46.23
CA ASP A 662 4.67 4.09 45.69
C ASP A 662 4.76 3.89 44.17
N PHE A 663 4.47 2.69 43.68
CA PHE A 663 4.49 2.40 42.26
C PHE A 663 3.44 3.19 41.48
N LYS A 664 2.19 3.24 41.98
CA LYS A 664 1.12 4.06 41.40
C LYS A 664 1.50 5.53 41.30
N ARG A 665 2.14 6.07 42.34
CA ARG A 665 2.66 7.45 42.35
C ARG A 665 3.72 7.66 41.26
N ILE A 666 4.66 6.73 41.10
CA ILE A 666 5.70 6.82 40.07
C ILE A 666 5.09 6.77 38.66
N ILE A 667 4.11 5.88 38.42
CA ILE A 667 3.43 5.80 37.12
C ILE A 667 2.58 7.04 36.83
N ALA A 668 1.89 7.58 37.84
CA ALA A 668 1.15 8.85 37.69
C ALA A 668 2.09 10.01 37.31
N GLU A 669 3.25 10.10 37.97
CA GLU A 669 4.29 11.10 37.64
C GLU A 669 4.87 10.87 36.24
N LEU A 670 5.08 9.63 35.82
CA LEU A 670 5.51 9.31 34.45
C LEU A 670 4.48 9.76 33.41
N ILE A 671 3.19 9.55 33.66
CA ILE A 671 2.11 9.99 32.76
C ILE A 671 2.09 11.51 32.63
N GLU A 672 2.31 12.23 33.73
CA GLU A 672 2.33 13.69 33.75
C GLU A 672 3.59 14.28 33.09
N THR A 673 4.76 13.74 33.38
CA THR A 673 6.05 14.33 33.00
C THR A 673 6.66 13.72 31.74
N SER A 674 6.23 12.53 31.34
CA SER A 674 6.86 11.69 30.30
C SER A 674 8.35 11.37 30.54
N ASP A 675 8.88 11.61 31.75
CA ASP A 675 10.28 11.36 32.10
C ASP A 675 10.49 9.89 32.52
N ILE A 676 10.85 9.06 31.54
CA ILE A 676 11.10 7.64 31.77
C ILE A 676 12.34 7.39 32.63
N GLN A 677 13.39 8.23 32.56
CA GLN A 677 14.62 7.97 33.33
C GLN A 677 14.37 8.15 34.82
N LYS A 678 13.69 9.23 35.19
CA LYS A 678 13.27 9.47 36.57
C LYS A 678 12.42 8.31 37.11
N ALA A 679 11.45 7.83 36.32
CA ALA A 679 10.61 6.70 36.72
C ALA A 679 11.43 5.41 36.93
N LEU A 680 12.38 5.10 36.04
CA LEU A 680 13.24 3.92 36.15
C LEU A 680 14.14 3.98 37.40
N ASP A 681 14.66 5.16 37.74
CA ASP A 681 15.49 5.39 38.92
C ASP A 681 14.70 5.26 40.24
N GLU A 682 13.46 5.78 40.28
CA GLU A 682 12.58 5.65 41.44
C GLU A 682 12.07 4.22 41.64
N ILE A 683 11.77 3.49 40.55
CA ILE A 683 11.36 2.07 40.61
C ILE A 683 12.43 1.20 41.26
N ALA A 684 13.71 1.49 41.01
CA ALA A 684 14.81 0.78 41.63
C ALA A 684 14.82 0.88 43.18
N LYS A 685 14.11 1.87 43.74
CA LYS A 685 14.07 2.16 45.19
C LYS A 685 12.87 1.53 45.90
N ILE A 686 11.87 1.00 45.19
CA ILE A 686 10.59 0.51 45.78
C ILE A 686 10.80 -0.58 46.83
N TYR A 687 11.74 -1.49 46.60
CA TYR A 687 12.01 -2.60 47.52
C TYR A 687 13.07 -2.29 48.58
N ILE A 688 13.61 -1.07 48.60
CA ILE A 688 14.59 -0.66 49.61
C ILE A 688 13.84 -0.42 50.93
N PRO A 689 14.25 -1.05 52.06
CA PRO A 689 13.61 -0.84 53.35
C PRO A 689 13.62 0.64 53.76
N LYS A 690 12.43 1.25 53.86
CA LYS A 690 12.27 2.61 54.38
C LYS A 690 12.48 2.61 55.89
N ARG A 691 13.49 3.34 56.38
CA ARG A 691 13.71 3.50 57.83
C ARG A 691 12.60 4.37 58.43
N LYS A 692 11.78 3.80 59.31
CA LYS A 692 10.79 4.57 60.08
C LYS A 692 11.52 5.41 61.13
N LYS A 693 11.37 6.74 61.09
CA LYS A 693 11.74 7.59 62.23
C LYS A 693 10.64 7.49 63.28
N ILE A 694 10.90 6.77 64.36
CA ILE A 694 10.00 6.73 65.52
C ILE A 694 10.09 8.10 66.21
N LYS A 695 9.00 8.86 66.20
CA LYS A 695 8.86 10.07 66.99
C LYS A 695 8.08 9.69 68.25
N LEU A 696 8.80 9.38 69.33
CA LEU A 696 8.20 9.10 70.63
C LEU A 696 7.51 10.37 71.13
N ASP A 697 6.20 10.28 71.36
CA ASP A 697 5.45 11.36 71.99
C ASP A 697 5.75 11.36 73.49
N LYS A 698 6.69 12.20 73.90
CA LYS A 698 7.10 12.33 75.31
C LYS A 698 5.96 12.84 76.20
N ALA A 699 4.93 13.49 75.65
CA ALA A 699 3.79 13.96 76.43
C ALA A 699 2.79 12.83 76.68
N GLU A 700 2.56 11.96 75.70
CA GLU A 700 1.74 10.75 75.85
C GLU A 700 2.39 9.78 76.85
N ILE A 701 3.72 9.60 76.75
CA ILE A 701 4.49 8.76 77.68
C ILE A 701 4.39 9.30 79.11
N LYS A 702 4.55 10.61 79.33
CA LYS A 702 4.35 11.23 80.66
C LYS A 702 2.93 11.09 81.20
N LYS A 703 1.92 11.20 80.33
CA LYS A 703 0.52 10.99 80.73
C LYS A 703 0.25 9.55 81.15
N VAL A 704 0.87 8.58 80.48
CA VAL A 704 0.78 7.17 80.84
C VAL A 704 1.53 6.89 82.15
N GLU A 705 2.75 7.41 82.33
CA GLU A 705 3.50 7.33 83.59
C GLU A 705 2.69 7.91 84.75
N GLN A 706 2.12 9.11 84.60
CA GLN A 706 1.28 9.75 85.64
C GLN A 706 -0.06 9.04 85.88
N LYS A 707 -0.60 8.33 84.88
CA LYS A 707 -1.87 7.59 85.00
C LYS A 707 -1.70 6.26 85.73
N TYR A 708 -0.50 5.68 85.66
CA TYR A 708 -0.16 4.41 86.30
C TYR A 708 0.84 4.57 87.46
N ASP A 709 1.14 5.79 87.90
CA ASP A 709 2.09 6.10 88.99
C ASP A 709 1.77 5.27 90.25
N GLY A 710 0.49 5.25 90.66
CA GLY A 710 0.04 4.42 91.79
C GLY A 710 0.03 2.92 91.51
N THR A 711 -0.04 2.48 90.25
CA THR A 711 0.03 1.05 89.87
C THR A 711 1.47 0.55 89.86
N VAL A 712 2.42 1.40 89.44
CA VAL A 712 3.86 1.11 89.44
C VAL A 712 4.38 1.08 90.88
N GLU A 713 3.88 1.95 91.76
CA GLU A 713 4.20 1.94 93.19
C GLU A 713 3.65 0.69 93.91
N LEU A 714 2.39 0.31 93.66
CA LEU A 714 1.78 -0.93 94.17
C LEU A 714 2.48 -2.20 93.64
N LEU A 715 2.87 -2.24 92.36
CA LEU A 715 3.63 -3.35 91.80
C LEU A 715 5.03 -3.45 92.41
N SER A 716 5.67 -2.32 92.71
CA SER A 716 6.98 -2.29 93.39
C SER A 716 6.87 -2.74 94.85
N GLU A 717 5.78 -2.39 95.54
CA GLU A 717 5.48 -2.83 96.91
C GLU A 717 5.15 -4.33 96.98
N TYR A 718 4.38 -4.87 96.02
CA TYR A 718 4.10 -6.31 95.93
C TYR A 718 5.34 -7.14 95.56
N LEU A 719 6.26 -6.59 94.76
CA LEU A 719 7.49 -7.28 94.35
C LEU A 719 8.56 -7.33 95.46
N ASP A 720 8.51 -6.45 96.46
CA ASP A 720 9.46 -6.45 97.59
C ASP A 720 9.02 -7.32 98.78
N THR A 721 7.74 -7.72 98.86
CA THR A 721 7.21 -8.50 100.01
C THR A 721 7.02 -10.00 99.79
N GLU A 722 7.17 -10.50 98.56
CA GLU A 722 7.04 -11.95 98.27
C GLU A 722 8.37 -12.55 97.78
N ASN A 723 9.25 -12.84 98.73
CA ASN A 723 10.28 -13.86 98.55
C ASN A 723 9.97 -15.07 99.46
N GLU A 724 10.04 -16.26 98.83
CA GLU A 724 9.99 -17.65 99.37
C GLU A 724 8.63 -18.38 99.37
N GLU A 725 8.34 -19.20 98.33
CA GLU A 725 8.56 -20.67 98.29
C GLU A 725 7.85 -21.37 97.09
N THR A 726 8.65 -22.06 96.27
CA THR A 726 8.43 -23.30 95.46
C THR A 726 7.05 -23.70 94.84
N ASN A 727 6.97 -23.82 93.50
CA ASN A 727 7.06 -25.09 92.72
C ASN A 727 6.43 -25.02 91.29
N GLN A 728 7.18 -25.55 90.32
CA GLN A 728 6.85 -26.16 89.01
C GLN A 728 5.56 -25.78 88.25
N THR A 729 5.72 -25.28 87.02
CA THR A 729 5.29 -26.02 85.81
C THR A 729 5.95 -25.49 84.53
N ASN A 730 6.40 -26.43 83.70
CA ASN A 730 7.05 -26.26 82.41
C ASN A 730 6.14 -25.62 81.37
N LEU A 731 6.72 -24.79 80.48
CA LEU A 731 6.25 -24.59 79.11
C LEU A 731 7.48 -24.30 78.23
N GLU A 732 7.97 -25.37 77.60
CA GLU A 732 8.86 -25.34 76.45
C GLU A 732 8.05 -24.87 75.23
N ASN A 733 8.64 -23.99 74.41
CA ASN A 733 8.17 -23.65 73.08
C ASN A 733 9.32 -23.84 72.10
N GLU A 734 9.42 -25.04 71.53
CA GLU A 734 10.04 -25.25 70.21
C GLU A 734 9.16 -26.21 69.39
N GLU A 735 8.93 -25.79 68.14
CA GLU A 735 8.61 -26.54 66.93
C GLU A 735 7.61 -27.71 66.98
N ILE A 736 6.48 -27.56 66.26
CA ILE A 736 5.71 -28.70 65.75
C ILE A 736 5.37 -28.48 64.26
N GLU A 737 5.95 -29.38 63.46
CA GLU A 737 5.52 -29.79 62.12
C GLU A 737 4.02 -30.14 62.10
N ILE A 738 3.28 -29.67 61.10
CA ILE A 738 1.96 -30.25 60.81
C ILE A 738 2.14 -31.38 59.80
N LEU A 739 2.10 -32.59 60.36
CA LEU A 739 1.88 -33.86 59.71
C LEU A 739 0.57 -33.88 58.90
N THR A 740 0.70 -34.35 57.68
CA THR A 740 -0.35 -34.89 56.81
C THR A 740 -1.17 -35.99 57.50
N ILE A 741 -2.50 -35.95 57.38
CA ILE A 741 -3.43 -37.08 57.60
C ILE A 741 -4.42 -37.10 56.41
N PRO A 742 -4.83 -38.28 55.91
CA PRO A 742 -4.89 -38.59 54.47
C PRO A 742 -6.27 -38.43 53.83
N ASN A 743 -6.25 -38.28 52.50
CA ASN A 743 -7.40 -38.41 51.62
C ASN A 743 -7.98 -39.83 51.70
N ASN A 744 -9.24 -39.92 52.12
CA ASN A 744 -10.06 -41.10 51.90
C ASN A 744 -10.46 -41.14 50.42
N THR A 745 -10.18 -42.29 49.80
CA THR A 745 -10.54 -42.65 48.43
C THR A 745 -12.04 -42.54 48.20
N ASN A 746 -12.46 -41.64 47.29
CA ASN A 746 -13.70 -41.77 46.54
C ASN A 746 -13.36 -41.59 45.08
N SER A 747 -13.87 -42.48 44.23
CA SER A 747 -13.70 -42.46 42.78
C SER A 747 -14.33 -41.19 42.20
N THR A 748 -13.53 -40.14 42.05
CA THR A 748 -13.92 -38.92 41.34
C THR A 748 -13.99 -39.22 39.84
N ILE A 749 -15.04 -38.73 39.18
CA ILE A 749 -15.22 -38.83 37.72
C ILE A 749 -14.27 -37.85 36.98
N PHE A 750 -13.55 -37.01 37.73
CA PHE A 750 -12.63 -35.98 37.25
C PHE A 750 -11.20 -36.49 37.01
N ILE A 751 -10.48 -35.81 36.11
CA ILE A 751 -9.08 -36.13 35.75
C ILE A 751 -8.20 -36.19 37.01
N PRO A 752 -7.27 -37.17 37.13
CA PRO A 752 -6.35 -37.25 38.25
C PRO A 752 -5.51 -35.98 38.40
N GLY A 753 -5.79 -35.19 39.45
CA GLY A 753 -5.10 -33.92 39.73
C GLY A 753 -6.03 -32.75 40.05
N ILE A 754 -7.33 -32.87 39.76
CA ILE A 754 -8.36 -31.91 40.20
C ILE A 754 -8.80 -32.26 41.63
N SER A 755 -8.54 -31.37 42.59
CA SER A 755 -8.91 -31.57 44.00
C SER A 755 -10.28 -30.93 44.30
N ILE A 756 -11.35 -31.60 43.88
CA ILE A 756 -12.74 -31.21 44.16
C ILE A 756 -13.28 -32.01 45.35
N GLY A 757 -13.83 -31.31 46.34
CA GLY A 757 -14.54 -31.87 47.48
C GLY A 757 -15.98 -32.29 47.13
N LYS A 758 -16.59 -33.11 48.00
CA LYS A 758 -17.89 -33.74 47.73
C LYS A 758 -19.03 -32.75 47.42
N ILE A 759 -19.11 -31.62 48.15
CA ILE A 759 -20.16 -30.61 47.97
C ILE A 759 -20.01 -29.89 46.62
N GLN A 760 -18.77 -29.69 46.16
CA GLN A 760 -18.45 -29.07 44.88
C GLN A 760 -18.79 -29.99 43.71
N GLU A 761 -18.50 -31.30 43.84
CA GLU A 761 -18.89 -32.33 42.87
C GLU A 761 -20.43 -32.45 42.76
N GLU A 762 -21.15 -32.39 43.88
CA GLU A 762 -22.62 -32.40 43.90
C GLU A 762 -23.21 -31.19 43.16
N LEU A 763 -22.63 -29.99 43.32
CA LEU A 763 -23.07 -28.80 42.60
C LEU A 763 -22.82 -28.90 41.08
N ILE A 764 -21.63 -29.36 40.67
CA ILE A 764 -21.31 -29.56 39.24
C ILE A 764 -22.29 -30.54 38.60
N ASN A 765 -22.55 -31.67 39.27
CA ASN A 765 -23.52 -32.66 38.79
C ASN A 765 -24.95 -32.13 38.73
N MET A 766 -25.33 -31.24 39.66
CA MET A 766 -26.63 -30.59 39.66
C MET A 766 -26.80 -29.67 38.44
N ILE A 767 -25.76 -28.91 38.07
CA ILE A 767 -25.76 -28.04 36.88
C ILE A 767 -25.83 -28.88 35.60
N VAL A 768 -24.99 -29.93 35.50
CA VAL A 768 -24.95 -30.81 34.32
C VAL A 768 -26.27 -31.55 34.13
N SER A 769 -26.91 -32.00 35.21
CA SER A 769 -28.22 -32.67 35.17
C SER A 769 -29.36 -31.74 34.73
N ASN A 770 -29.20 -30.43 34.93
CA ASN A 770 -30.13 -29.39 34.46
C ASN A 770 -29.76 -28.87 33.05
N SER A 771 -29.25 -29.72 32.17
CA SER A 771 -28.83 -29.34 30.81
C SER A 771 -27.75 -28.25 30.77
N PHE A 772 -26.81 -28.31 31.71
CA PHE A 772 -25.67 -27.38 31.85
C PHE A 772 -26.03 -25.95 32.27
N GLU A 773 -27.24 -25.73 32.76
CA GLU A 773 -27.73 -24.41 33.19
C GLU A 773 -28.55 -24.56 34.48
N ILE A 774 -28.35 -23.68 35.46
CA ILE A 774 -29.16 -23.67 36.69
C ILE A 774 -29.44 -22.26 37.17
N HIS A 775 -30.62 -22.03 37.75
CA HIS A 775 -30.98 -20.71 38.25
C HIS A 775 -30.20 -20.34 39.52
N GLN A 776 -29.75 -19.08 39.62
CA GLN A 776 -28.90 -18.62 40.74
C GLN A 776 -29.53 -18.84 42.12
N ASN A 777 -30.86 -18.67 42.25
CA ASN A 777 -31.60 -18.95 43.48
C ASN A 777 -31.51 -20.42 43.94
N GLU A 778 -31.39 -21.37 43.00
CA GLU A 778 -31.24 -22.79 43.34
C GLU A 778 -29.83 -23.10 43.86
N VAL A 779 -28.82 -22.46 43.28
CA VAL A 779 -27.43 -22.54 43.76
C VAL A 779 -27.28 -21.87 45.13
N ASP A 780 -27.95 -20.74 45.36
CA ASP A 780 -27.95 -20.05 46.65
C ASP A 780 -28.59 -20.92 47.75
N LYS A 781 -29.72 -21.56 47.42
CA LYS A 781 -30.38 -22.51 48.31
C LYS A 781 -29.49 -23.72 48.60
N PHE A 782 -28.87 -24.32 47.58
CA PHE A 782 -27.95 -25.45 47.73
C PHE A 782 -26.73 -25.10 48.60
N ALA A 783 -26.13 -23.92 48.38
CA ALA A 783 -25.00 -23.46 49.16
C ALA A 783 -25.38 -23.23 50.63
N THR A 784 -26.54 -22.59 50.87
CA THR A 784 -27.05 -22.32 52.22
C THR A 784 -27.39 -23.59 52.98
N GLU A 785 -28.00 -24.59 52.33
CA GLU A 785 -28.30 -25.91 52.92
C GLU A 785 -27.02 -26.68 53.31
N ASN A 786 -25.91 -26.42 52.63
CA ASN A 786 -24.59 -26.98 52.91
C ASN A 786 -23.69 -26.07 53.78
N GLY A 787 -24.22 -24.96 54.32
CA GLY A 787 -23.49 -24.05 55.21
C GLY A 787 -22.39 -23.23 54.54
N LEU A 788 -22.46 -23.02 53.22
CA LEU A 788 -21.48 -22.27 52.42
C LEU A 788 -22.12 -21.02 51.77
N PHE A 789 -21.30 -20.02 51.47
CA PHE A 789 -21.75 -18.88 50.66
C PHE A 789 -21.67 -19.23 49.17
N LYS A 790 -22.72 -18.93 48.41
CA LYS A 790 -22.84 -19.16 46.96
C LYS A 790 -21.56 -18.83 46.19
N ASN A 791 -21.07 -17.59 46.34
CA ASN A 791 -19.89 -17.11 45.61
C ASN A 791 -18.62 -17.87 46.01
N GLN A 792 -18.44 -18.20 47.30
CA GLN A 792 -17.27 -18.97 47.75
C GLN A 792 -17.28 -20.39 47.19
N LEU A 793 -18.46 -21.01 47.10
CA LEU A 793 -18.60 -22.35 46.54
C LEU A 793 -18.27 -22.35 45.04
N ILE A 794 -18.79 -21.38 44.28
CA ILE A 794 -18.48 -21.23 42.84
C ILE A 794 -17.00 -20.91 42.61
N ASP A 795 -16.44 -19.95 43.34
CA ASP A 795 -15.02 -19.57 43.23
C ASP A 795 -14.11 -20.76 43.51
N SER A 796 -14.45 -21.57 44.51
CA SER A 796 -13.66 -22.76 44.86
C SER A 796 -13.70 -23.87 43.79
N ILE A 797 -14.80 -23.97 43.03
CA ILE A 797 -14.91 -24.90 41.89
C ILE A 797 -14.07 -24.40 40.73
N ASN A 798 -14.20 -23.11 40.41
CA ASN A 798 -13.46 -22.51 39.31
C ASN A 798 -11.94 -22.53 39.57
N GLU A 799 -11.50 -22.25 40.81
CA GLU A 799 -10.10 -22.33 41.22
C GLU A 799 -9.53 -23.76 41.11
N ALA A 800 -10.33 -24.79 41.44
CA ALA A 800 -9.90 -26.18 41.33
C ALA A 800 -9.72 -26.65 39.87
N CYS A 801 -10.41 -26.02 38.91
CA CYS A 801 -10.38 -26.37 37.49
C CYS A 801 -9.50 -25.44 36.63
N GLU A 802 -9.06 -24.29 37.15
CA GLU A 802 -8.37 -23.22 36.41
C GLU A 802 -7.11 -23.69 35.67
N GLU A 803 -6.32 -24.59 36.28
CA GLU A 803 -5.08 -25.12 35.69
C GLU A 803 -5.35 -25.97 34.43
N TYR A 804 -6.51 -26.61 34.35
CA TYR A 804 -6.88 -27.53 33.28
C TYR A 804 -7.67 -26.84 32.15
N LEU A 805 -8.29 -25.69 32.43
CA LEU A 805 -9.06 -24.89 31.47
C LEU A 805 -8.28 -23.67 30.95
N GLU A 806 -6.94 -23.71 30.98
CA GLU A 806 -6.06 -22.62 30.51
C GLU A 806 -6.32 -21.23 31.13
N GLY A 807 -6.93 -21.18 32.33
CA GLY A 807 -7.30 -19.94 33.02
C GLY A 807 -8.75 -19.49 32.82
N GLU A 808 -9.58 -20.27 32.13
CA GLU A 808 -11.02 -20.04 32.00
C GLU A 808 -11.80 -20.63 33.19
N ALA A 809 -12.97 -20.05 33.49
CA ALA A 809 -13.85 -20.53 34.56
C ALA A 809 -14.71 -21.71 34.09
N LEU A 810 -14.90 -22.72 34.93
CA LEU A 810 -15.79 -23.85 34.62
C LEU A 810 -17.27 -23.43 34.67
N ILE A 811 -17.64 -22.65 35.68
CA ILE A 811 -18.99 -22.12 35.90
C ILE A 811 -18.97 -20.62 35.64
N GLU A 812 -19.76 -20.18 34.66
CA GLU A 812 -19.95 -18.78 34.30
C GLU A 812 -21.34 -18.29 34.72
N GLU A 813 -21.47 -16.99 34.99
CA GLU A 813 -22.74 -16.34 35.32
C GLU A 813 -23.36 -15.75 34.04
N ASP A 814 -24.57 -16.19 33.67
CA ASP A 814 -25.34 -15.71 32.52
C ASP A 814 -26.73 -15.24 32.97
N ASP A 815 -26.92 -13.93 33.04
CA ASP A 815 -28.12 -13.26 33.57
C ASP A 815 -28.59 -13.81 34.94
N GLU A 816 -29.71 -14.56 34.98
CA GLU A 816 -30.29 -15.13 36.20
C GLU A 816 -29.83 -16.57 36.48
N ASN A 817 -28.91 -17.11 35.67
CA ASN A 817 -28.46 -18.50 35.70
C ASN A 817 -26.93 -18.63 35.83
N TYR A 818 -26.48 -19.81 36.25
CA TYR A 818 -25.11 -20.29 36.11
C TYR A 818 -25.05 -21.35 35.03
N ILE A 819 -24.05 -21.24 34.15
CA ILE A 819 -23.86 -22.15 33.02
C ILE A 819 -22.49 -22.84 33.11
N ILE A 820 -22.42 -24.08 32.62
CA ILE A 820 -21.16 -24.78 32.36
C ILE A 820 -21.08 -25.05 30.86
N GLU A 821 -20.02 -24.61 30.19
CA GLU A 821 -19.84 -24.97 28.79
C GLU A 821 -19.57 -26.48 28.66
N GLU A 822 -20.33 -27.18 27.79
CA GLU A 822 -20.21 -28.63 27.62
C GLU A 822 -18.79 -29.05 27.16
N SER A 823 -18.08 -28.17 26.44
CA SER A 823 -16.67 -28.32 26.06
C SER A 823 -15.75 -28.37 27.28
N TYR A 824 -15.88 -27.42 28.21
CA TYR A 824 -15.09 -27.34 29.43
C TYR A 824 -15.38 -28.48 30.39
N TYR A 825 -16.64 -28.91 30.51
CA TYR A 825 -16.98 -30.08 31.31
C TYR A 825 -16.31 -31.37 30.79
N LYS A 826 -16.22 -31.53 29.47
CA LYS A 826 -15.54 -32.69 28.85
C LYS A 826 -14.02 -32.68 29.06
N GLU A 827 -13.43 -31.51 29.27
CA GLU A 827 -11.98 -31.36 29.50
C GLU A 827 -11.57 -31.70 30.93
N ILE A 828 -12.51 -31.79 31.88
CA ILE A 828 -12.21 -32.05 33.30
C ILE A 828 -12.64 -33.44 33.80
N ILE A 829 -13.37 -34.21 33.00
CA ILE A 829 -13.83 -35.58 33.30
C ILE A 829 -12.97 -36.65 32.58
N VAL A 830 -12.90 -37.86 33.14
CA VAL A 830 -12.12 -39.01 32.61
C VAL A 830 -12.79 -39.70 31.42
#